data_AF-A0A177NES1-F1
#
_entry.id   AF-A0A177NES1-F1
#
_cell.length_a   1.000
_cell.length_b   1.000
_cell.length_c   1.000
_cell.angle_alpha   90.00
_cell.angle_beta   90.00
_cell.angle_gamma   90.00
#
_symmetry.space_group_name_H-M   'P 1'
#
loop_
_entity.id
_entity.type
_entity.pdbx_description
1 polymer ?
#
loop_
_entity_poly.entity_id
_entity_poly.type
_entity_poly.pdbx_seq_one_letter_code
_entity_poly.pdbx_strand_id
1 'polypeptide(L)'
;MTLFAATLMASPLCAAEAEIDFAIPAAPLADALLLFSETSGVKVFFSSQLTGNLRGNAVQGRYTPRQALQNLLMGTGLVAKSAGDGTVTLEKLERPVEPQSAVGPTTLPNVTVLGKTMTDPNDPFNSDYRLPNTSAATKTDTSIMELPMSVQVIPKQILKDQQAIRIKDALKNVSGINWATDPMYEGFQLRGFQTDGATTVYRNGLRIRRAVQEVADLERLEVLKGPAAAVYGRIEPGGLINIVTKKPLDTPYYALEQQFGSYDMFRTTADATGPINQDHSLLYRVNLAYQNNDFFVEKMDQERVFFAPSITWKPSYRTEINLNLEYLYDTRTSYTGLPVLGNRPANVPISRYYGFGSDNEKSVFDKFLIGFDWSHQFNDNWKIQHRFHYYKLDYQINNSSFFPGPVSPVNNRTAIRNVTDRPIDITDTVATNIDLTGKFKLLGTEHRVLAGFDYFWEDFEGQGFFGAPAPASLRPVVDIFNPVYGQVPSAASQGFNSFSTLEQYWYGAYFQDQITLFDKLHIMGGGRYDWATRGSGAASTSIEAARSSETEVQNEAFSPRVGLVYQPWPWLSLYGNYVESLGGANSALASNGKPLDAETAQQHEVGFKTEWFDKRLLTTVAFYELTKQNIATPDPVNTRFSVQTGEARSRGIEVDVSGQVTDGLNLIATYAYTDATITQDNSGNLGHKLWNVPANSGSFWAKYAFQDSTFHGLSLGAGAYLVGERQGNNRNNWQMPGYVRVDALLGYSWEIGKSKVTAQLNVNNLLDKTIYETSAFNGYLTQPGAPRNFMGSIRLEF
;
A
#
# COMPACT_ATOMS: atom_id res chain seq x y z
N MET A 1 -63.62 -1.15 -47.31
CA MET A 1 -63.16 -1.44 -48.68
C MET A 1 -61.65 -1.64 -48.65
N THR A 2 -61.19 -2.84 -48.29
CA THR A 2 -59.85 -3.37 -48.66
C THR A 2 -59.83 -4.85 -48.37
N LEU A 3 -59.40 -5.62 -49.37
CA LEU A 3 -59.49 -7.07 -49.52
C LEU A 3 -58.39 -7.83 -48.76
N PHE A 4 -58.71 -9.09 -48.48
CA PHE A 4 -57.84 -10.22 -48.13
C PHE A 4 -56.61 -10.39 -49.04
N ALA A 5 -55.49 -10.82 -48.47
CA ALA A 5 -54.57 -11.77 -49.12
C ALA A 5 -53.74 -12.53 -48.07
N ALA A 6 -53.96 -13.83 -47.97
CA ALA A 6 -53.09 -14.77 -47.27
C ALA A 6 -51.96 -15.20 -48.22
N THR A 7 -50.71 -14.94 -47.85
CA THR A 7 -49.52 -15.36 -48.61
C THR A 7 -48.99 -16.67 -48.05
N LEU A 8 -49.04 -17.73 -48.86
CA LEU A 8 -48.25 -18.94 -48.66
C LEU A 8 -46.75 -18.58 -48.71
N MET A 9 -46.00 -18.91 -47.66
CA MET A 9 -44.54 -18.95 -47.74
C MET A 9 -44.12 -20.16 -48.57
N ALA A 10 -43.65 -19.89 -49.79
CA ALA A 10 -42.89 -20.85 -50.57
C ALA A 10 -41.48 -20.97 -49.97
N SER A 11 -41.07 -22.20 -49.68
CA SER A 11 -39.70 -22.55 -49.32
C SER A 11 -38.73 -22.07 -50.40
N PRO A 12 -37.62 -21.37 -50.08
CA PRO A 12 -36.61 -21.07 -51.07
C PRO A 12 -35.97 -22.37 -51.53
N LEU A 13 -35.96 -22.57 -52.86
CA LEU A 13 -35.15 -23.58 -53.53
C LEU A 13 -33.72 -23.51 -53.00
N CYS A 14 -33.12 -24.66 -52.66
CA CYS A 14 -31.68 -24.81 -52.52
C CYS A 14 -31.01 -24.25 -53.78
N ALA A 15 -30.33 -23.11 -53.65
CA ALA A 15 -29.34 -22.70 -54.64
C ALA A 15 -28.27 -23.79 -54.71
N ALA A 16 -28.01 -24.34 -55.89
CA ALA A 16 -26.90 -25.25 -56.11
C ALA A 16 -25.59 -24.48 -55.88
N GLU A 17 -24.75 -24.94 -54.95
CA GLU A 17 -23.38 -24.43 -54.80
C GLU A 17 -22.64 -24.62 -56.13
N ALA A 18 -21.95 -23.58 -56.61
CA ALA A 18 -21.14 -23.67 -57.82
C ALA A 18 -19.92 -24.58 -57.59
N GLU A 19 -19.56 -25.38 -58.60
CA GLU A 19 -18.33 -26.19 -58.56
C GLU A 19 -17.09 -25.31 -58.74
N ILE A 20 -16.06 -25.54 -57.92
CA ILE A 20 -14.77 -24.85 -57.93
C ILE A 20 -13.68 -25.90 -58.14
N ASP A 21 -12.60 -25.53 -58.83
CA ASP A 21 -11.42 -26.37 -58.99
C ASP A 21 -10.58 -26.40 -57.71
N PHE A 22 -10.43 -27.57 -57.10
CA PHE A 22 -9.59 -27.79 -55.92
C PHE A 22 -8.30 -28.55 -56.28
N ALA A 23 -7.20 -28.14 -55.65
CA ALA A 23 -5.89 -28.79 -55.73
C ALA A 23 -5.22 -28.83 -54.35
N ILE A 24 -5.84 -29.54 -53.40
CA ILE A 24 -5.38 -29.64 -52.01
C ILE A 24 -4.60 -30.95 -51.83
N PRO A 25 -3.31 -30.92 -51.47
CA PRO A 25 -2.54 -32.13 -51.18
C PRO A 25 -2.89 -32.72 -49.81
N ALA A 26 -2.58 -34.01 -49.61
CA ALA A 26 -2.76 -34.66 -48.31
C ALA A 26 -1.74 -34.14 -47.27
N ALA A 27 -2.20 -33.29 -46.36
CA ALA A 27 -1.40 -32.56 -45.39
C ALA A 27 -2.00 -32.68 -43.97
N PRO A 28 -1.32 -32.24 -42.90
CA PRO A 28 -1.95 -32.07 -41.59
C PRO A 28 -3.30 -31.36 -41.75
N LEU A 29 -4.33 -31.87 -41.07
CA LEU A 29 -5.72 -31.51 -41.37
C LEU A 29 -5.99 -30.01 -41.21
N ALA A 30 -5.31 -29.35 -40.27
CA ALA A 30 -5.37 -27.90 -40.11
C ALA A 30 -4.90 -27.15 -41.37
N ASP A 31 -3.77 -27.55 -41.96
CA ASP A 31 -3.21 -26.92 -43.17
C ASP A 31 -4.11 -27.17 -44.39
N ALA A 32 -4.64 -28.39 -44.51
CA ALA A 32 -5.56 -28.75 -45.58
C ALA A 32 -6.89 -27.94 -45.51
N LEU A 33 -7.40 -27.68 -44.29
CA LEU A 33 -8.60 -26.88 -44.06
C LEU A 33 -8.37 -25.38 -44.31
N LEU A 34 -7.17 -24.87 -44.03
CA LEU A 34 -6.79 -23.51 -44.37
C LEU A 34 -6.76 -23.33 -45.90
N LEU A 35 -6.08 -24.22 -46.63
CA LEU A 35 -6.02 -24.18 -48.09
C LEU A 35 -7.41 -24.36 -48.73
N PHE A 36 -8.26 -25.20 -48.13
CA PHE A 36 -9.67 -25.32 -48.51
C PHE A 36 -10.42 -23.99 -48.33
N SER A 37 -10.24 -23.31 -47.20
CA SER A 37 -10.91 -22.05 -46.91
C SER A 37 -10.44 -20.94 -47.86
N GLU A 38 -9.15 -20.89 -48.18
CA GLU A 38 -8.57 -19.98 -49.17
C GLU A 38 -9.11 -20.22 -50.58
N THR A 39 -9.27 -21.49 -50.99
CA THR A 39 -9.75 -21.84 -52.34
C THR A 39 -11.26 -21.64 -52.50
N SER A 40 -12.05 -21.93 -51.46
CA SER A 40 -13.51 -21.92 -51.52
C SER A 40 -14.17 -20.64 -51.03
N GLY A 41 -13.46 -19.82 -50.24
CA GLY A 41 -14.02 -18.68 -49.52
C GLY A 41 -14.91 -19.05 -48.31
N VAL A 42 -15.08 -20.34 -48.03
CA VAL A 42 -15.86 -20.83 -46.87
C VAL A 42 -15.03 -20.73 -45.60
N LYS A 43 -15.55 -20.06 -44.58
CA LYS A 43 -14.87 -19.95 -43.28
C LYS A 43 -15.12 -21.20 -42.45
N VAL A 44 -14.08 -22.02 -42.29
CA VAL A 44 -14.13 -23.21 -41.44
C VAL A 44 -13.51 -22.90 -40.08
N PHE A 45 -14.32 -22.97 -39.02
CA PHE A 45 -13.88 -22.87 -37.63
C PHE A 45 -13.67 -24.27 -37.06
N PHE A 46 -12.47 -24.53 -36.58
CA PHE A 46 -12.12 -25.80 -35.94
C PHE A 46 -11.14 -25.54 -34.80
N SER A 47 -11.19 -26.35 -33.76
CA SER A 47 -10.13 -26.32 -32.75
C SER A 47 -8.92 -27.09 -33.26
N SER A 48 -7.71 -26.60 -32.97
CA SER A 48 -6.47 -27.36 -33.24
C SER A 48 -6.45 -28.70 -32.50
N GLN A 49 -7.23 -28.86 -31.42
CA GLN A 49 -7.44 -30.13 -30.73
C GLN A 49 -8.25 -31.15 -31.54
N LEU A 50 -9.17 -30.70 -32.40
CA LEU A 50 -9.92 -31.58 -33.29
C LEU A 50 -9.04 -32.07 -34.44
N THR A 51 -8.12 -31.25 -34.93
CA THR A 51 -7.40 -31.49 -36.20
C THR A 51 -5.90 -31.84 -36.03
N GLY A 52 -5.32 -31.62 -34.85
CA GLY A 52 -3.86 -31.60 -34.63
C GLY A 52 -3.09 -32.91 -34.89
N ASN A 53 -3.76 -34.07 -34.78
CA ASN A 53 -3.15 -35.38 -35.10
C ASN A 53 -3.78 -36.05 -36.32
N LEU A 54 -4.63 -35.33 -37.06
CA LEU A 54 -5.35 -35.86 -38.20
C LEU A 54 -4.73 -35.33 -39.48
N ARG A 55 -4.83 -36.14 -40.55
CA ARG A 55 -4.34 -35.78 -41.88
C ARG A 55 -5.55 -35.64 -42.79
N GLY A 56 -5.66 -34.52 -43.48
CA GLY A 56 -6.67 -34.33 -44.52
C GLY A 56 -6.32 -35.14 -45.76
N ASN A 57 -7.33 -35.70 -46.42
CA ASN A 57 -7.11 -36.36 -47.71
C ASN A 57 -6.81 -35.32 -48.80
N ALA A 58 -6.13 -35.79 -49.86
CA ALA A 58 -5.99 -34.97 -51.06
C ALA A 58 -7.35 -34.77 -51.74
N VAL A 59 -7.63 -33.55 -52.20
CA VAL A 59 -8.82 -33.20 -52.98
C VAL A 59 -8.36 -32.55 -54.27
N GLN A 60 -8.58 -33.24 -55.39
CA GLN A 60 -8.19 -32.77 -56.72
C GLN A 60 -9.34 -32.91 -57.72
N GLY A 61 -9.69 -31.82 -58.40
CA GLY A 61 -10.78 -31.75 -59.39
C GLY A 61 -11.86 -30.73 -59.05
N ARG A 62 -12.92 -30.69 -59.86
CA ARG A 62 -14.09 -29.84 -59.64
C ARG A 62 -15.05 -30.44 -58.62
N TYR A 63 -15.31 -29.70 -57.56
CA TYR A 63 -16.28 -30.05 -56.53
C TYR A 63 -17.03 -28.81 -56.04
N THR A 64 -18.22 -28.99 -55.50
CA THR A 64 -18.81 -27.96 -54.62
C THR A 64 -18.00 -27.86 -53.32
N PRO A 65 -17.94 -26.69 -52.64
CA PRO A 65 -17.24 -26.55 -51.35
C PRO A 65 -17.64 -27.61 -50.33
N ARG A 66 -18.93 -27.97 -50.26
CA ARG A 66 -19.42 -29.05 -49.40
C ARG A 66 -18.83 -30.42 -49.76
N GLN A 67 -18.81 -30.80 -51.04
CA GLN A 67 -18.24 -32.07 -51.49
C GLN A 67 -16.73 -32.13 -51.26
N ALA A 68 -16.01 -31.04 -51.57
CA ALA A 68 -14.58 -30.94 -51.33
C ALA A 68 -14.25 -31.10 -49.84
N LEU A 69 -15.00 -30.43 -48.95
CA LEU A 69 -14.80 -30.54 -47.50
C LEU A 69 -15.12 -31.95 -46.97
N GLN A 70 -16.16 -32.60 -47.49
CA GLN A 70 -16.48 -33.99 -47.13
C GLN A 70 -15.37 -34.97 -47.55
N ASN A 71 -14.82 -34.81 -48.76
CA ASN A 71 -13.72 -35.64 -49.24
C ASN A 71 -12.44 -35.42 -48.41
N LEU A 72 -12.17 -34.16 -48.05
CA LEU A 72 -11.03 -33.76 -47.22
C LEU A 72 -11.11 -34.36 -45.81
N LEU A 73 -12.31 -34.46 -45.23
CA LEU A 73 -12.57 -34.98 -43.88
C LEU A 73 -12.81 -36.49 -43.83
N MET A 74 -12.91 -37.18 -44.97
CA MET A 74 -13.23 -38.59 -45.00
C MET A 74 -12.20 -39.43 -44.21
N GLY A 75 -12.66 -40.26 -43.27
CA GLY A 75 -11.77 -41.09 -42.43
C GLY A 75 -11.11 -40.37 -41.25
N THR A 76 -11.32 -39.05 -41.09
CA THR A 76 -10.80 -38.28 -39.94
C THR A 76 -11.64 -38.45 -38.67
N GLY A 77 -12.85 -38.99 -38.78
CA GLY A 77 -13.81 -39.06 -37.68
C GLY A 77 -14.48 -37.72 -37.34
N LEU A 78 -14.29 -36.70 -38.19
CA LEU A 78 -14.93 -35.39 -38.07
C LEU A 78 -16.02 -35.20 -39.13
N VAL A 79 -17.03 -34.41 -38.79
CA VAL A 79 -18.09 -33.96 -39.70
C VAL A 79 -18.19 -32.45 -39.70
N ALA A 80 -18.50 -31.88 -40.86
CA ALA A 80 -18.73 -30.45 -41.04
C ALA A 80 -20.21 -30.11 -40.79
N LYS A 81 -20.46 -29.04 -40.03
CA LYS A 81 -21.79 -28.54 -39.70
C LYS A 81 -21.87 -27.05 -40.06
N SER A 82 -22.83 -26.70 -40.91
CA SER A 82 -23.04 -25.31 -41.31
C SER A 82 -23.84 -24.57 -40.22
N ALA A 83 -23.33 -23.44 -39.75
CA ALA A 83 -24.15 -22.42 -39.13
C ALA A 83 -24.75 -21.57 -40.26
N GLY A 84 -26.03 -21.20 -40.19
CA GLY A 84 -26.80 -20.63 -41.30
C GLY A 84 -26.31 -19.27 -41.86
N ASP A 85 -25.15 -18.78 -41.44
CA ASP A 85 -24.48 -17.54 -41.85
C ASP A 85 -23.32 -17.76 -42.86
N GLY A 86 -23.16 -18.97 -43.38
CA GLY A 86 -22.07 -19.32 -44.31
C GLY A 86 -20.77 -19.74 -43.63
N THR A 87 -20.79 -19.92 -42.30
CA THR A 87 -19.67 -20.48 -41.54
C THR A 87 -19.87 -21.98 -41.29
N VAL A 88 -18.75 -22.71 -41.20
CA VAL A 88 -18.75 -24.17 -40.98
C VAL A 88 -17.94 -24.50 -39.73
N THR A 89 -18.50 -25.29 -38.82
CA THR A 89 -17.78 -25.84 -37.67
C THR A 89 -17.51 -27.33 -37.86
N LEU A 90 -16.44 -27.86 -37.23
CA LEU A 90 -16.15 -29.29 -37.20
C LEU A 90 -16.54 -29.91 -35.86
N GLU A 91 -17.23 -31.05 -35.90
CA GLU A 91 -17.62 -31.84 -34.73
C GLU A 91 -17.15 -33.30 -34.88
N LYS A 92 -16.88 -34.01 -33.77
CA LYS A 92 -16.58 -35.45 -33.81
C LYS A 92 -17.84 -36.23 -34.14
N LEU A 93 -17.71 -37.25 -34.98
CA LEU A 93 -18.78 -38.21 -35.25
C LEU A 93 -19.05 -39.04 -33.98
N GLU A 94 -20.11 -38.73 -33.24
CA GLU A 94 -20.53 -39.54 -32.09
C GLU A 94 -21.01 -40.91 -32.58
N ARG A 95 -20.33 -41.99 -32.15
CA ARG A 95 -20.83 -43.36 -32.24
C ARG A 95 -21.37 -43.79 -30.88
N PRO A 96 -22.49 -44.54 -30.83
CA PRO A 96 -23.01 -45.08 -29.56
C PRO A 96 -21.96 -45.97 -28.88
N VAL A 97 -21.84 -45.81 -27.56
CA VAL A 97 -20.83 -46.42 -26.70
C VAL A 97 -21.15 -47.89 -26.42
N GLU A 98 -20.18 -48.78 -26.62
CA GLU A 98 -20.09 -50.08 -25.94
C GLU A 98 -18.97 -50.02 -24.87
N PRO A 99 -19.11 -50.72 -23.73
CA PRO A 99 -18.25 -50.52 -22.57
C PRO A 99 -17.09 -51.53 -22.53
N GLN A 100 -15.83 -51.07 -22.43
CA GLN A 100 -14.77 -51.84 -21.74
C GLN A 100 -13.52 -51.00 -21.38
N SER A 101 -13.28 -50.98 -20.06
CA SER A 101 -12.01 -51.15 -19.32
C SER A 101 -10.70 -50.44 -19.72
N ALA A 102 -10.32 -49.53 -18.82
CA ALA A 102 -8.99 -49.28 -18.25
C ALA A 102 -7.77 -48.99 -19.17
N VAL A 103 -7.44 -47.71 -19.34
CA VAL A 103 -6.06 -47.21 -19.53
C VAL A 103 -5.90 -45.80 -18.91
N GLY A 104 -5.06 -45.69 -17.87
CA GLY A 104 -4.21 -44.53 -17.49
C GLY A 104 -4.84 -43.15 -17.20
N PRO A 105 -4.29 -42.35 -16.27
CA PRO A 105 -4.73 -40.97 -16.07
C PRO A 105 -4.44 -40.16 -17.33
N THR A 106 -5.48 -39.86 -18.11
CA THR A 106 -5.38 -38.98 -19.27
C THR A 106 -5.24 -37.56 -18.74
N THR A 107 -4.04 -37.00 -18.85
CA THR A 107 -3.78 -35.59 -18.55
C THR A 107 -4.63 -34.72 -19.48
N LEU A 108 -5.48 -33.88 -18.90
CA LEU A 108 -6.23 -32.86 -19.63
C LEU A 108 -5.23 -31.96 -20.37
N PRO A 109 -5.46 -31.65 -21.66
CA PRO A 109 -4.59 -30.72 -22.38
C PRO A 109 -4.70 -29.33 -21.77
N ASN A 110 -3.56 -28.65 -21.62
CA ASN A 110 -3.48 -27.27 -21.13
C ASN A 110 -4.40 -26.36 -21.96
N VAL A 111 -5.27 -25.64 -21.26
CA VAL A 111 -6.10 -24.57 -21.81
C VAL A 111 -5.27 -23.30 -21.80
N THR A 112 -4.85 -22.80 -22.97
CA THR A 112 -4.30 -21.45 -23.08
C THR A 112 -5.46 -20.48 -23.29
N VAL A 113 -5.78 -19.72 -22.25
CA VAL A 113 -6.80 -18.67 -22.28
C VAL A 113 -6.23 -17.47 -23.05
N LEU A 114 -6.71 -17.23 -24.28
CA LEU A 114 -6.39 -16.05 -25.11
C LEU A 114 -7.31 -14.86 -24.77
N GLY A 115 -7.52 -14.61 -23.48
CA GLY A 115 -8.03 -13.33 -22.99
C GLY A 115 -6.90 -12.64 -22.26
N LYS A 116 -6.77 -11.31 -22.40
CA LYS A 116 -5.97 -10.53 -21.46
C LYS A 116 -6.69 -10.61 -20.11
N THR A 117 -6.43 -11.68 -19.37
CA THR A 117 -6.82 -11.83 -17.97
C THR A 117 -6.38 -10.56 -17.25
N MET A 118 -7.15 -10.09 -16.26
CA MET A 118 -6.59 -9.16 -15.29
C MET A 118 -5.25 -9.76 -14.84
N THR A 119 -4.15 -9.08 -15.13
CA THR A 119 -2.79 -9.50 -14.79
C THR A 119 -2.81 -9.88 -13.31
N ASP A 120 -2.32 -11.07 -12.94
CA ASP A 120 -2.23 -11.43 -11.53
C ASP A 120 -1.52 -10.29 -10.79
N PRO A 121 -2.16 -9.64 -9.80
CA PRO A 121 -1.54 -8.55 -9.05
C PRO A 121 -0.18 -8.92 -8.47
N ASN A 122 0.04 -10.21 -8.18
CA ASN A 122 1.25 -10.73 -7.56
C ASN A 122 2.30 -11.19 -8.58
N ASP A 123 1.99 -11.23 -9.89
CA ASP A 123 2.96 -11.57 -10.94
C ASP A 123 4.17 -10.61 -10.85
N PRO A 124 5.40 -11.10 -10.64
CA PRO A 124 6.60 -10.26 -10.54
C PRO A 124 6.82 -9.28 -11.69
N PHE A 125 6.31 -9.62 -12.88
CA PHE A 125 6.40 -8.83 -14.11
C PHE A 125 5.19 -7.93 -14.36
N ASN A 126 4.21 -7.91 -13.44
CA ASN A 126 3.07 -7.02 -13.52
C ASN A 126 3.54 -5.56 -13.56
N SER A 127 3.28 -4.89 -14.69
CA SER A 127 3.69 -3.52 -14.96
C SER A 127 2.59 -2.48 -14.70
N ASP A 128 1.46 -2.90 -14.15
CA ASP A 128 0.27 -2.07 -13.99
C ASP A 128 0.46 -1.07 -12.85
N TYR A 129 0.06 0.18 -13.11
CA TYR A 129 0.03 1.26 -12.11
C TYR A 129 -1.29 1.32 -11.33
N ARG A 130 -2.21 0.43 -11.67
CA ARG A 130 -3.54 0.34 -11.09
C ARG A 130 -3.80 -1.10 -10.68
N LEU A 131 -4.32 -1.28 -9.47
CA LEU A 131 -4.96 -2.53 -9.06
C LEU A 131 -6.47 -2.26 -8.89
N PRO A 132 -7.34 -3.08 -9.50
CA PRO A 132 -8.79 -2.82 -9.52
C PRO A 132 -9.48 -3.14 -8.21
N ASN A 133 -8.89 -4.04 -7.41
CA ASN A 133 -9.46 -4.53 -6.17
C ASN A 133 -8.51 -4.27 -5.00
N THR A 134 -9.10 -4.26 -3.80
CA THR A 134 -8.34 -4.15 -2.55
C THR A 134 -9.15 -4.76 -1.41
N SER A 135 -8.43 -5.32 -0.43
CA SER A 135 -9.00 -5.77 0.83
C SER A 135 -8.99 -4.70 1.92
N ALA A 136 -8.26 -3.59 1.72
CA ALA A 136 -8.01 -2.60 2.77
C ALA A 136 -9.28 -1.94 3.33
N ALA A 137 -10.35 -1.81 2.55
CA ALA A 137 -11.56 -1.13 3.01
C ALA A 137 -12.55 -2.04 3.74
N THR A 138 -12.52 -3.33 3.42
CA THR A 138 -13.64 -4.26 3.72
C THR A 138 -13.18 -5.60 4.27
N LYS A 139 -11.87 -5.85 4.38
CA LYS A 139 -11.26 -7.17 4.65
C LYS A 139 -11.71 -8.29 3.67
N THR A 140 -12.35 -7.91 2.57
CA THR A 140 -12.78 -8.79 1.49
C THR A 140 -12.21 -8.28 0.17
N ASP A 141 -11.92 -9.16 -0.78
CA ASP A 141 -11.57 -8.72 -2.13
C ASP A 141 -12.78 -8.07 -2.80
N THR A 142 -12.77 -6.73 -2.85
CA THR A 142 -13.86 -5.89 -3.37
C THR A 142 -13.30 -4.93 -4.41
N SER A 143 -14.04 -4.73 -5.49
CA SER A 143 -13.71 -3.75 -6.53
C SER A 143 -13.69 -2.34 -5.94
N ILE A 144 -12.68 -1.53 -6.29
CA ILE A 144 -12.59 -0.15 -5.83
C ILE A 144 -13.81 0.67 -6.29
N MET A 145 -14.43 0.31 -7.43
CA MET A 145 -15.63 0.95 -7.96
C MET A 145 -16.88 0.69 -7.09
N GLU A 146 -16.89 -0.35 -6.27
CA GLU A 146 -18.01 -0.72 -5.38
C GLU A 146 -17.82 -0.20 -3.94
N LEU A 147 -16.66 0.37 -3.63
CA LEU A 147 -16.36 0.87 -2.30
C LEU A 147 -16.96 2.28 -2.09
N PRO A 148 -17.70 2.53 -1.01
CA PRO A 148 -18.22 3.86 -0.72
C PRO A 148 -17.19 4.76 -0.03
N MET A 149 -15.90 4.62 -0.31
CA MET A 149 -14.84 5.42 0.32
C MET A 149 -13.57 5.51 -0.55
N SER A 150 -12.73 6.50 -0.26
CA SER A 150 -11.43 6.70 -0.92
C SER A 150 -10.37 5.69 -0.48
N VAL A 151 -9.83 4.95 -1.45
CA VAL A 151 -8.70 4.02 -1.26
C VAL A 151 -7.70 4.25 -2.37
N GLN A 152 -6.43 4.24 -2.02
CA GLN A 152 -5.34 4.33 -2.98
C GLN A 152 -4.39 3.16 -2.82
N VAL A 153 -4.07 2.51 -3.93
CA VAL A 153 -3.15 1.37 -3.96
C VAL A 153 -1.92 1.79 -4.74
N ILE A 154 -0.74 1.59 -4.16
CA ILE A 154 0.56 1.82 -4.78
C ILE A 154 1.19 0.45 -5.08
N PRO A 155 1.14 -0.03 -6.34
CA PRO A 155 1.70 -1.33 -6.72
C PRO A 155 3.23 -1.31 -6.72
N LYS A 156 3.86 -2.48 -6.60
CA LYS A 156 5.33 -2.65 -6.68
C LYS A 156 5.97 -1.99 -7.90
N GLN A 157 5.28 -1.92 -9.04
CA GLN A 157 5.84 -1.33 -10.24
C GLN A 157 6.17 0.17 -10.04
N ILE A 158 5.34 0.90 -9.30
CA ILE A 158 5.61 2.31 -8.95
C ILE A 158 6.86 2.39 -8.06
N LEU A 159 7.01 1.47 -7.10
CA LEU A 159 8.17 1.41 -6.21
C LEU A 159 9.46 1.18 -7.00
N LYS A 160 9.45 0.23 -7.94
CA LYS A 160 10.57 -0.09 -8.84
C LYS A 160 10.94 1.11 -9.71
N ASP A 161 9.96 1.75 -10.34
CA ASP A 161 10.18 2.88 -11.26
C ASP A 161 10.66 4.13 -10.52
N GLN A 162 10.15 4.40 -9.32
CA GLN A 162 10.58 5.57 -8.54
C GLN A 162 11.81 5.30 -7.67
N GLN A 163 12.35 4.07 -7.69
CA GLN A 163 13.42 3.60 -6.80
C GLN A 163 13.11 3.94 -5.33
N ALA A 164 11.86 3.70 -4.92
CA ALA A 164 11.41 3.95 -3.56
C ALA A 164 12.03 2.91 -2.62
N ILE A 165 12.90 3.35 -1.71
CA ILE A 165 13.60 2.51 -0.72
C ILE A 165 13.03 2.65 0.70
N ARG A 166 12.03 3.53 0.88
CA ARG A 166 11.32 3.76 2.14
C ARG A 166 9.84 3.91 1.88
N ILE A 167 9.01 3.70 2.90
CA ILE A 167 7.55 3.83 2.78
C ILE A 167 7.18 5.27 2.43
N LYS A 168 7.87 6.28 3.00
CA LYS A 168 7.61 7.68 2.66
C LYS A 168 7.84 8.02 1.18
N ASP A 169 8.79 7.34 0.52
CA ASP A 169 9.11 7.59 -0.88
C ASP A 169 8.01 7.04 -1.82
N ALA A 170 7.23 6.05 -1.35
CA ALA A 170 6.06 5.54 -2.06
C ALA A 170 4.81 6.39 -1.84
N LEU A 171 4.63 6.87 -0.60
CA LEU A 171 3.46 7.64 -0.18
C LEU A 171 3.40 9.06 -0.76
N LYS A 172 4.49 9.58 -1.35
CA LYS A 172 4.45 10.84 -2.12
C LYS A 172 3.45 10.83 -3.29
N ASN A 173 3.02 9.64 -3.72
CA ASN A 173 2.00 9.44 -4.77
C ASN A 173 0.56 9.44 -4.23
N VAL A 174 0.35 9.78 -2.95
CA VAL A 174 -0.95 9.69 -2.29
C VAL A 174 -1.48 11.10 -1.99
N SER A 175 -2.72 11.40 -2.41
CA SER A 175 -3.33 12.69 -2.05
C SER A 175 -3.61 12.80 -0.55
N GLY A 176 -3.47 14.00 0.00
CA GLY A 176 -3.84 14.29 1.39
C GLY A 176 -2.87 13.77 2.45
N ILE A 177 -1.76 13.12 2.05
CA ILE A 177 -0.71 12.67 2.97
C ILE A 177 0.43 13.67 3.02
N ASN A 178 0.97 13.88 4.22
CA ASN A 178 2.19 14.64 4.46
C ASN A 178 3.09 13.86 5.40
N TRP A 179 4.40 14.07 5.25
CA TRP A 179 5.37 13.57 6.21
C TRP A 179 5.21 14.32 7.53
N ALA A 180 5.06 13.58 8.63
CA ALA A 180 4.95 14.12 9.98
C ALA A 180 6.12 13.64 10.83
N THR A 181 6.48 14.45 11.83
CA THR A 181 7.72 14.26 12.57
C THR A 181 7.82 12.89 13.24
N ASP A 182 8.95 12.24 13.03
CA ASP A 182 9.82 11.72 14.07
C ASP A 182 11.24 11.66 13.49
N PRO A 183 12.27 12.16 14.19
CA PRO A 183 13.65 12.06 13.72
C PRO A 183 14.15 10.61 13.55
N MET A 184 13.41 9.63 14.07
CA MET A 184 13.88 8.25 14.25
C MET A 184 12.98 7.24 13.54
N TYR A 185 11.72 7.59 13.20
CA TYR A 185 10.75 6.68 12.57
C TYR A 185 9.90 7.35 11.47
N GLU A 186 9.21 6.53 10.65
CA GLU A 186 8.33 7.02 9.60
C GLU A 186 6.95 7.44 10.09
N GLY A 187 6.67 8.77 10.08
CA GLY A 187 5.41 9.35 10.57
C GLY A 187 4.65 10.05 9.46
N PHE A 188 3.33 10.00 9.54
CA PHE A 188 2.47 10.55 8.50
C PHE A 188 1.37 11.42 9.10
N GLN A 189 0.89 12.35 8.29
CA GLN A 189 -0.32 13.12 8.52
C GLN A 189 -1.24 12.83 7.34
N LEU A 190 -2.42 12.30 7.59
CA LEU A 190 -3.41 12.01 6.56
C LEU A 190 -4.64 12.87 6.80
N ARG A 191 -5.09 13.60 5.76
CA ARG A 191 -6.16 14.60 5.87
C ARG A 191 -5.95 15.61 7.01
N GLY A 192 -4.69 15.97 7.26
CA GLY A 192 -4.30 16.94 8.28
C GLY A 192 -4.22 16.42 9.72
N PHE A 193 -4.64 15.18 9.98
CA PHE A 193 -4.47 14.55 11.30
C PHE A 193 -3.21 13.72 11.33
N GLN A 194 -2.41 13.90 12.38
CA GLN A 194 -1.22 13.11 12.58
C GLN A 194 -1.62 11.69 12.91
N THR A 195 -1.00 10.74 12.22
CA THR A 195 -1.07 9.36 12.60
C THR A 195 -0.09 9.18 13.76
N ASP A 196 -0.60 9.06 14.99
CA ASP A 196 0.26 8.86 16.15
C ASP A 196 1.10 7.58 16.00
N GLY A 197 2.20 7.51 16.76
CA GLY A 197 3.27 6.55 16.57
C GLY A 197 2.93 5.07 16.81
N ALA A 198 1.66 4.66 16.95
CA ALA A 198 1.32 3.25 17.10
C ALA A 198 0.08 2.81 16.31
N THR A 199 -0.72 3.73 15.74
CA THR A 199 -2.13 3.44 15.42
C THR A 199 -2.51 3.21 13.96
N THR A 200 -1.63 3.46 12.99
CA THR A 200 -2.07 3.55 11.58
C THR A 200 -1.30 2.69 10.59
N VAL A 201 -0.21 2.05 11.01
CA VAL A 201 0.54 1.14 10.13
C VAL A 201 0.06 -0.28 10.38
N TYR A 202 -0.46 -0.87 9.33
CA TYR A 202 -0.89 -2.26 9.30
C TYR A 202 0.03 -3.02 8.36
N ARG A 203 0.21 -4.31 8.65
CA ARG A 203 0.94 -5.25 7.82
C ARG A 203 0.04 -6.45 7.62
N ASN A 204 -0.26 -6.76 6.36
CA ASN A 204 -1.19 -7.83 5.99
C ASN A 204 -2.54 -7.75 6.73
N GLY A 205 -3.02 -6.54 7.00
CA GLY A 205 -4.28 -6.28 7.70
C GLY A 205 -4.24 -6.37 9.24
N LEU A 206 -3.08 -6.63 9.84
CA LEU A 206 -2.87 -6.61 11.29
C LEU A 206 -2.01 -5.42 11.70
N ARG A 207 -2.33 -4.85 12.86
CA ARG A 207 -1.62 -3.69 13.41
C ARG A 207 -0.18 -4.07 13.76
N ILE A 208 0.76 -3.16 13.50
CA ILE A 208 2.13 -3.24 13.98
C ILE A 208 2.52 -1.92 14.64
N ARG A 209 3.41 -1.95 15.63
CA ARG A 209 4.03 -0.74 16.17
C ARG A 209 4.79 -0.02 15.05
N ARG A 210 4.80 1.31 15.10
CA ARG A 210 5.63 2.11 14.21
C ARG A 210 7.09 1.80 14.46
N ALA A 211 7.77 1.39 13.39
CA ALA A 211 9.20 1.18 13.35
C ALA A 211 9.70 1.50 11.94
N VAL A 212 11.03 1.46 11.78
CA VAL A 212 11.65 1.40 10.46
C VAL A 212 11.04 0.22 9.68
N GLN A 213 10.57 0.50 8.46
CA GLN A 213 10.06 -0.53 7.54
C GLN A 213 11.02 -0.69 6.37
N GLU A 214 11.11 -1.92 5.87
CA GLU A 214 11.80 -2.26 4.64
C GLU A 214 10.78 -2.50 3.52
N VAL A 215 11.18 -2.22 2.28
CA VAL A 215 10.34 -2.35 1.08
C VAL A 215 10.75 -3.52 0.19
N ALA A 216 11.83 -4.24 0.53
CA ALA A 216 12.32 -5.36 -0.27
C ALA A 216 11.31 -6.53 -0.38
N ASP A 217 10.50 -6.75 0.66
CA ASP A 217 9.43 -7.75 0.69
C ASP A 217 8.03 -7.18 0.37
N LEU A 218 7.95 -5.90 -0.01
CA LEU A 218 6.69 -5.20 -0.26
C LEU A 218 6.12 -5.55 -1.63
N GLU A 219 4.86 -5.96 -1.67
CA GLU A 219 4.10 -6.19 -2.90
C GLU A 219 3.34 -4.92 -3.32
N ARG A 220 2.72 -4.26 -2.34
CA ARG A 220 2.00 -2.99 -2.53
C ARG A 220 1.72 -2.30 -1.21
N LEU A 221 1.48 -1.00 -1.27
CA LEU A 221 0.86 -0.25 -0.18
C LEU A 221 -0.60 0.02 -0.50
N GLU A 222 -1.45 -0.08 0.51
CA GLU A 222 -2.86 0.29 0.42
C GLU A 222 -3.12 1.39 1.46
N VAL A 223 -3.54 2.56 1.02
CA VAL A 223 -3.87 3.70 1.88
C VAL A 223 -5.37 3.87 1.88
N LEU A 224 -5.97 3.67 3.05
CA LEU A 224 -7.37 3.91 3.29
C LEU A 224 -7.52 5.29 3.93
N LYS A 225 -8.25 6.19 3.28
CA LYS A 225 -8.40 7.58 3.70
C LYS A 225 -9.67 7.76 4.51
N GLY A 226 -9.56 8.45 5.64
CA GLY A 226 -10.63 8.62 6.60
C GLY A 226 -10.74 7.47 7.61
N PRO A 227 -11.68 7.56 8.57
CA PRO A 227 -11.78 6.59 9.65
C PRO A 227 -12.12 5.19 9.14
N ALA A 228 -11.41 4.20 9.68
CA ALA A 228 -11.53 2.78 9.30
C ALA A 228 -11.88 1.87 10.49
N ALA A 229 -12.27 2.44 11.62
CA ALA A 229 -12.41 1.71 12.87
C ALA A 229 -13.42 0.57 12.82
N ALA A 230 -14.49 0.72 12.05
CA ALA A 230 -15.51 -0.30 11.89
C ALA A 230 -15.00 -1.68 11.43
N VAL A 231 -13.78 -1.80 10.88
CA VAL A 231 -13.14 -3.11 10.61
C VAL A 231 -11.70 -3.24 11.14
N TYR A 232 -11.02 -2.15 11.50
CA TYR A 232 -9.62 -2.17 11.98
C TYR A 232 -9.45 -1.76 13.46
N GLY A 233 -10.54 -1.41 14.15
CA GLY A 233 -10.51 -0.94 15.53
C GLY A 233 -9.87 0.44 15.67
N ARG A 234 -9.29 0.70 16.84
CA ARG A 234 -8.82 2.03 17.22
C ARG A 234 -7.74 2.57 16.27
N ILE A 235 -8.11 3.60 15.53
CA ILE A 235 -7.28 4.22 14.50
C ILE A 235 -7.43 5.73 14.54
N GLU A 236 -6.36 6.45 14.21
CA GLU A 236 -6.44 7.89 13.98
C GLU A 236 -7.37 8.22 12.81
N PRO A 237 -8.10 9.35 12.88
CA PRO A 237 -9.18 9.65 11.95
C PRO A 237 -8.74 9.89 10.52
N GLY A 238 -7.45 10.19 10.31
CA GLY A 238 -6.89 10.33 8.97
C GLY A 238 -6.98 9.06 8.14
N GLY A 239 -6.92 7.88 8.76
CA GLY A 239 -6.94 6.56 8.12
C GLY A 239 -5.69 5.72 8.37
N LEU A 240 -5.49 4.66 7.59
CA LEU A 240 -4.37 3.72 7.73
C LEU A 240 -3.55 3.56 6.46
N ILE A 241 -2.32 3.07 6.66
CA ILE A 241 -1.44 2.54 5.64
C ILE A 241 -1.29 1.04 5.89
N ASN A 242 -1.74 0.21 4.98
CA ASN A 242 -1.56 -1.24 5.01
C ASN A 242 -0.42 -1.65 4.07
N ILE A 243 0.59 -2.28 4.65
CA ILE A 243 1.74 -2.88 3.99
C ILE A 243 1.36 -4.30 3.61
N VAL A 244 1.27 -4.59 2.30
CA VAL A 244 0.99 -5.94 1.82
C VAL A 244 2.28 -6.58 1.33
N THR A 245 2.66 -7.69 1.95
CA THR A 245 3.91 -8.38 1.61
C THR A 245 3.75 -9.29 0.41
N LYS A 246 4.88 -9.50 -0.26
CA LYS A 246 5.08 -10.54 -1.26
C LYS A 246 4.74 -11.91 -0.67
N LYS A 247 4.14 -12.77 -1.49
CA LYS A 247 3.84 -14.17 -1.13
C LYS A 247 4.67 -15.14 -1.99
N PRO A 248 4.90 -16.38 -1.51
CA PRO A 248 5.44 -17.46 -2.33
C PRO A 248 4.63 -17.70 -3.61
N LEU A 249 5.34 -17.91 -4.71
CA LEU A 249 4.76 -18.16 -6.03
C LEU A 249 4.91 -19.63 -6.42
N ASP A 250 3.99 -20.11 -7.25
CA ASP A 250 4.03 -21.45 -7.85
C ASP A 250 5.01 -21.54 -9.03
N THR A 251 5.37 -20.38 -9.60
CA THR A 251 6.32 -20.24 -10.69
C THR A 251 7.65 -19.74 -10.13
N PRO A 252 8.78 -20.42 -10.42
CA PRO A 252 10.10 -19.96 -10.00
C PRO A 252 10.38 -18.55 -10.50
N TYR A 253 10.83 -17.68 -9.61
CA TYR A 253 11.26 -16.32 -9.93
C TYR A 253 12.46 -15.96 -9.05
N TYR A 254 13.48 -15.39 -9.69
CA TYR A 254 14.68 -14.94 -9.00
C TYR A 254 15.06 -13.54 -9.45
N ALA A 255 15.34 -12.65 -8.50
CA ALA A 255 15.83 -11.32 -8.80
C ALA A 255 16.98 -10.91 -7.90
N LEU A 256 17.92 -10.18 -8.49
CA LEU A 256 19.02 -9.50 -7.81
C LEU A 256 19.07 -8.06 -8.31
N GLU A 257 19.02 -7.10 -7.39
CA GLU A 257 19.14 -5.67 -7.71
C GLU A 257 20.29 -5.06 -6.91
N GLN A 258 21.17 -4.36 -7.62
CA GLN A 258 22.20 -3.51 -7.04
C GLN A 258 21.85 -2.05 -7.32
N GLN A 259 21.78 -1.25 -6.27
CA GLN A 259 21.59 0.20 -6.33
C GLN A 259 22.84 0.91 -5.81
N PHE A 260 23.15 2.05 -6.41
CA PHE A 260 24.26 2.93 -6.02
C PHE A 260 23.87 4.39 -6.25
N GLY A 261 24.30 5.30 -5.38
CA GLY A 261 23.80 6.68 -5.47
C GLY A 261 24.63 7.72 -4.73
N SER A 262 24.11 8.95 -4.69
CA SER A 262 24.68 10.04 -3.90
C SER A 262 24.82 9.65 -2.42
N TYR A 263 25.80 10.26 -1.74
CA TYR A 263 26.12 10.01 -0.32
C TYR A 263 26.55 8.57 -0.05
N ASP A 264 27.44 8.06 -0.92
CA ASP A 264 28.04 6.73 -0.83
C ASP A 264 27.00 5.61 -0.63
N MET A 265 25.79 5.82 -1.17
CA MET A 265 24.72 4.85 -1.03
C MET A 265 25.03 3.60 -1.84
N PHE A 266 24.95 2.46 -1.16
CA PHE A 266 25.01 1.13 -1.73
C PHE A 266 23.88 0.27 -1.15
N ARG A 267 23.06 -0.34 -2.01
CA ARG A 267 21.99 -1.24 -1.58
C ARG A 267 21.87 -2.45 -2.49
N THR A 268 21.92 -3.65 -1.91
CA THR A 268 21.74 -4.92 -2.61
C THR A 268 20.44 -5.56 -2.13
N THR A 269 19.61 -6.05 -3.06
CA THR A 269 18.43 -6.85 -2.72
C THR A 269 18.37 -8.13 -3.51
N ALA A 270 17.86 -9.19 -2.87
CA ALA A 270 17.58 -10.47 -3.51
C ALA A 270 16.16 -10.92 -3.20
N ASP A 271 15.50 -11.53 -4.19
CA ASP A 271 14.15 -12.08 -4.11
C ASP A 271 14.16 -13.43 -4.82
N ALA A 272 13.87 -14.51 -4.09
CA ALA A 272 13.86 -15.87 -4.63
C ALA A 272 12.59 -16.57 -4.20
N THR A 273 11.83 -17.15 -5.13
CA THR A 273 10.59 -17.86 -4.84
C THR A 273 10.35 -19.01 -5.81
N GLY A 274 9.53 -19.97 -5.41
CA GLY A 274 9.07 -21.07 -6.24
C GLY A 274 8.52 -22.25 -5.41
N PRO A 275 8.18 -23.36 -6.08
CA PRO A 275 7.77 -24.59 -5.42
C PRO A 275 8.97 -25.32 -4.79
N ILE A 276 8.76 -25.89 -3.60
CA ILE A 276 9.73 -26.75 -2.90
C ILE A 276 9.57 -28.21 -3.36
N ASN A 277 8.34 -28.62 -3.67
CA ASN A 277 7.98 -29.99 -4.04
C ASN A 277 7.30 -30.07 -5.42
N GLN A 278 7.30 -31.27 -6.01
CA GLN A 278 6.82 -31.50 -7.38
C GLN A 278 5.33 -31.26 -7.59
N ASP A 279 4.52 -31.43 -6.54
CA ASP A 279 3.07 -31.19 -6.56
C ASP A 279 2.70 -29.74 -6.22
N HIS A 280 3.68 -28.86 -5.99
CA HIS A 280 3.52 -27.42 -5.72
C HIS A 280 2.63 -27.14 -4.50
N SER A 281 2.46 -28.12 -3.60
CA SER A 281 1.71 -27.96 -2.36
C SER A 281 2.52 -27.21 -1.30
N LEU A 282 3.84 -27.09 -1.46
CA LEU A 282 4.72 -26.33 -0.58
C LEU A 282 5.55 -25.35 -1.40
N LEU A 283 5.44 -24.06 -1.08
CA LEU A 283 6.09 -22.95 -1.79
C LEU A 283 6.97 -22.17 -0.82
N TYR A 284 8.04 -21.57 -1.32
CA TYR A 284 8.91 -20.69 -0.52
C TYR A 284 9.05 -19.31 -1.16
N ARG A 285 9.42 -18.32 -0.35
CA ARG A 285 10.00 -17.06 -0.81
C ARG A 285 11.00 -16.53 0.20
N VAL A 286 12.10 -15.96 -0.29
CA VAL A 286 13.13 -15.32 0.53
C VAL A 286 13.40 -13.94 -0.02
N ASN A 287 13.24 -12.92 0.83
CA ASN A 287 13.63 -11.55 0.54
C ASN A 287 14.80 -11.13 1.43
N LEU A 288 15.80 -10.49 0.83
CA LEU A 288 17.01 -10.00 1.49
C LEU A 288 17.27 -8.56 1.07
N ALA A 289 17.72 -7.72 2.00
CA ALA A 289 18.29 -6.43 1.68
C ALA A 289 19.49 -6.11 2.58
N TYR A 290 20.53 -5.54 1.97
CA TYR A 290 21.63 -4.88 2.67
C TYR A 290 21.75 -3.46 2.14
N GLN A 291 21.83 -2.48 3.03
CA GLN A 291 22.00 -1.08 2.68
C GLN A 291 23.07 -0.44 3.57
N ASN A 292 23.95 0.33 2.97
CA ASN A 292 24.89 1.20 3.65
C ASN A 292 24.93 2.54 2.91
N ASN A 293 24.83 3.66 3.62
CA ASN A 293 24.92 4.98 3.02
C ASN A 293 25.24 6.05 4.06
N ASP A 294 25.89 7.12 3.58
CA ASP A 294 25.90 8.41 4.26
C ASP A 294 24.65 9.21 3.91
N PHE A 295 24.50 10.38 4.52
CA PHE A 295 23.45 11.35 4.17
C PHE A 295 24.05 12.67 3.68
N PHE A 296 23.20 13.51 3.09
CA PHE A 296 23.57 14.89 2.77
C PHE A 296 23.82 15.76 4.00
N VAL A 297 23.29 15.33 5.16
CA VAL A 297 23.58 15.93 6.45
C VAL A 297 24.91 15.39 6.94
N GLU A 298 25.80 16.32 7.30
CA GLU A 298 27.14 16.01 7.78
C GLU A 298 27.12 14.98 8.92
N LYS A 299 28.08 14.05 8.94
CA LYS A 299 28.29 13.08 10.03
C LYS A 299 27.15 12.08 10.25
N MET A 300 26.19 12.03 9.33
CA MET A 300 25.13 11.03 9.38
C MET A 300 25.43 9.88 8.44
N ASP A 301 25.25 8.68 8.97
CA ASP A 301 25.33 7.41 8.25
C ASP A 301 24.15 6.51 8.64
N GLN A 302 23.97 5.44 7.86
CA GLN A 302 23.05 4.35 8.12
C GLN A 302 23.62 3.03 7.59
N GLU A 303 23.40 1.96 8.35
CA GLU A 303 23.55 0.58 7.90
C GLU A 303 22.26 -0.20 8.24
N ARG A 304 21.80 -1.02 7.29
CA ARG A 304 20.61 -1.85 7.45
C ARG A 304 20.82 -3.24 6.85
N VAL A 305 20.39 -4.23 7.62
CA VAL A 305 20.26 -5.64 7.20
C VAL A 305 18.80 -6.05 7.33
N PHE A 306 18.28 -6.74 6.32
CA PHE A 306 16.91 -7.25 6.31
C PHE A 306 16.84 -8.66 5.74
N PHE A 307 16.05 -9.51 6.38
CA PHE A 307 15.79 -10.88 5.96
C PHE A 307 14.33 -11.27 6.24
N ALA A 308 13.61 -11.70 5.21
CA ALA A 308 12.22 -12.11 5.33
C ALA A 308 11.94 -13.41 4.53
N PRO A 309 12.13 -14.59 5.14
CA PRO A 309 11.71 -15.86 4.56
C PRO A 309 10.22 -16.12 4.82
N SER A 310 9.56 -16.77 3.86
CA SER A 310 8.18 -17.21 3.99
C SER A 310 7.94 -18.55 3.29
N ILE A 311 6.96 -19.29 3.82
CA ILE A 311 6.54 -20.59 3.32
C ILE A 311 5.01 -20.59 3.21
N THR A 312 4.51 -21.12 2.10
CA THR A 312 3.08 -21.37 1.89
C THR A 312 2.86 -22.87 1.72
N TRP A 313 1.99 -23.46 2.55
CA TRP A 313 1.54 -24.83 2.45
C TRP A 313 0.06 -24.86 2.03
N LYS A 314 -0.22 -25.59 0.95
CA LYS A 314 -1.54 -25.81 0.37
C LYS A 314 -1.93 -27.29 0.54
N PRO A 315 -2.35 -27.73 1.74
CA PRO A 315 -2.73 -29.12 1.98
C PRO A 315 -3.92 -29.59 1.12
N SER A 316 -4.72 -28.65 0.62
CA SER A 316 -5.75 -28.91 -0.39
C SER A 316 -6.01 -27.65 -1.22
N TYR A 317 -6.79 -27.75 -2.29
CA TYR A 317 -7.23 -26.59 -3.07
C TYR A 317 -8.15 -25.61 -2.29
N ARG A 318 -8.66 -26.01 -1.11
CA ARG A 318 -9.54 -25.20 -0.25
C ARG A 318 -8.81 -24.60 0.95
N THR A 319 -7.60 -25.05 1.26
CA THR A 319 -6.87 -24.65 2.48
C THR A 319 -5.49 -24.13 2.12
N GLU A 320 -5.16 -22.95 2.62
CA GLU A 320 -3.83 -22.34 2.48
C GLU A 320 -3.33 -21.94 3.87
N ILE A 321 -2.07 -22.24 4.17
CA ILE A 321 -1.39 -21.91 5.41
C ILE A 321 -0.09 -21.19 5.04
N ASN A 322 0.18 -20.06 5.66
CA ASN A 322 1.31 -19.21 5.40
C ASN A 322 2.06 -18.94 6.71
N LEU A 323 3.38 -19.04 6.65
CA LEU A 323 4.28 -18.65 7.72
C LEU A 323 5.30 -17.66 7.14
N ASN A 324 5.45 -16.50 7.76
CA ASN A 324 6.43 -15.50 7.40
C ASN A 324 7.25 -15.09 8.61
N LEU A 325 8.57 -14.95 8.43
CA LEU A 325 9.46 -14.35 9.41
C LEU A 325 10.01 -13.06 8.82
N GLU A 326 10.34 -12.12 9.69
CA GLU A 326 11.01 -10.88 9.32
C GLU A 326 12.02 -10.52 10.39
N TYR A 327 13.25 -10.25 9.97
CA TYR A 327 14.31 -9.70 10.80
C TYR A 327 14.85 -8.44 10.15
N LEU A 328 14.94 -7.37 10.92
CA LEU A 328 15.51 -6.09 10.50
C LEU A 328 16.44 -5.58 11.59
N TYR A 329 17.69 -5.33 11.21
CA TYR A 329 18.66 -4.62 12.03
C TYR A 329 19.03 -3.33 11.31
N ASP A 330 18.83 -2.19 11.95
CA ASP A 330 19.12 -0.87 11.37
C ASP A 330 19.83 0.00 12.41
N THR A 331 21.03 0.46 12.07
CA THR A 331 21.77 1.44 12.85
C THR A 331 21.91 2.71 12.04
N ARG A 332 21.67 3.86 12.65
CA ARG A 332 21.76 5.16 11.99
C ARG A 332 22.14 6.26 12.96
N THR A 333 22.72 7.33 12.44
CA THR A 333 22.97 8.52 13.24
C THR A 333 21.66 9.25 13.55
N SER A 334 21.45 9.63 14.81
CA SER A 334 20.23 10.31 15.25
C SER A 334 20.20 11.76 14.77
N TYR A 335 19.08 12.26 14.25
CA TYR A 335 19.03 13.61 13.68
C TYR A 335 17.78 14.40 14.01
N THR A 336 17.93 15.48 14.78
CA THR A 336 16.80 16.24 15.30
C THR A 336 16.26 17.35 14.40
N GLY A 337 17.01 17.73 13.37
CA GLY A 337 16.61 18.75 12.39
C GLY A 337 17.37 20.08 12.53
N LEU A 338 16.91 21.09 11.81
CA LEU A 338 17.46 22.45 11.77
C LEU A 338 16.64 23.38 12.67
N PRO A 339 17.27 24.31 13.42
CA PRO A 339 16.57 25.29 14.24
C PRO A 339 15.67 26.24 13.44
N VAL A 340 14.61 26.69 14.09
CA VAL A 340 13.74 27.79 13.64
C VAL A 340 14.23 29.10 14.27
N LEU A 341 14.28 30.18 13.49
CA LEU A 341 14.63 31.51 13.98
C LEU A 341 13.59 32.53 13.52
N GLY A 342 12.94 33.18 14.49
CA GLY A 342 11.82 34.08 14.21
C GLY A 342 10.63 33.31 13.64
N ASN A 343 10.16 33.71 12.45
CA ASN A 343 8.98 33.13 11.80
C ASN A 343 9.30 32.17 10.62
N ARG A 344 10.56 31.74 10.48
CA ARG A 344 11.03 30.86 9.39
C ARG A 344 12.12 29.89 9.90
N PRO A 345 12.42 28.80 9.16
CA PRO A 345 13.65 28.04 9.36
C PRO A 345 14.87 28.96 9.43
N ALA A 346 15.83 28.65 10.30
CA ALA A 346 17.07 29.41 10.38
C ALA A 346 17.81 29.37 9.04
N ASN A 347 18.44 30.48 8.66
CA ASN A 347 19.25 30.56 7.44
C ASN A 347 20.62 29.91 7.68
N VAL A 348 20.63 28.58 7.65
CA VAL A 348 21.81 27.72 7.87
C VAL A 348 21.87 26.69 6.75
N PRO A 349 23.06 26.14 6.42
CA PRO A 349 23.17 25.08 5.42
C PRO A 349 22.29 23.89 5.79
N ILE A 350 21.57 23.33 4.83
CA ILE A 350 20.71 22.17 5.08
C ILE A 350 21.49 20.90 5.43
N SER A 351 22.77 20.85 5.07
CA SER A 351 23.69 19.78 5.46
C SER A 351 24.09 19.86 6.94
N ARG A 352 23.71 20.92 7.67
CA ARG A 352 24.24 21.17 9.00
C ARG A 352 23.75 20.14 9.99
N TYR A 353 24.71 19.52 10.68
CA TYR A 353 24.46 18.66 11.81
C TYR A 353 24.56 19.43 13.13
N TYR A 354 23.65 19.16 14.05
CA TYR A 354 23.57 19.84 15.34
C TYR A 354 23.80 18.93 16.55
N GLY A 355 23.98 17.63 16.30
CA GLY A 355 24.37 16.71 17.34
C GLY A 355 25.80 16.89 17.81
N PHE A 356 26.23 15.97 18.66
CA PHE A 356 27.55 16.04 19.27
C PHE A 356 28.65 15.64 18.28
N GLY A 357 28.29 14.90 17.23
CA GLY A 357 29.20 14.52 16.15
C GLY A 357 30.18 13.43 16.58
N SER A 358 29.74 12.58 17.50
CA SER A 358 30.44 11.39 17.99
C SER A 358 29.91 10.15 17.29
N ASP A 359 30.79 9.18 17.04
CA ASP A 359 30.43 7.88 16.44
C ASP A 359 29.45 7.07 17.30
N ASN A 360 29.32 7.42 18.59
CA ASN A 360 28.37 6.77 19.50
C ASN A 360 26.95 7.39 19.46
N GLU A 361 26.69 8.40 18.62
CA GLU A 361 25.38 9.06 18.49
C GLU A 361 24.42 8.26 17.58
N LYS A 362 24.17 6.99 17.95
CA LYS A 362 23.43 6.02 17.11
C LYS A 362 22.04 5.72 17.65
N SER A 363 21.09 5.59 16.74
CA SER A 363 19.83 4.88 16.94
C SER A 363 19.97 3.47 16.39
N VAL A 364 19.57 2.46 17.15
CA VAL A 364 19.58 1.05 16.74
C VAL A 364 18.16 0.50 16.81
N PHE A 365 17.70 -0.11 15.72
CA PHE A 365 16.42 -0.82 15.64
C PHE A 365 16.72 -2.30 15.39
N ASP A 366 16.40 -3.16 16.35
CA ASP A 366 16.41 -4.61 16.19
C ASP A 366 14.95 -5.10 16.23
N LYS A 367 14.43 -5.47 15.07
CA LYS A 367 13.04 -5.87 14.87
C LYS A 367 12.97 -7.33 14.45
N PHE A 368 12.07 -8.05 15.09
CA PHE A 368 11.69 -9.40 14.74
C PHE A 368 10.16 -9.54 14.64
N LEU A 369 9.67 -10.19 13.60
CA LEU A 369 8.24 -10.48 13.43
C LEU A 369 8.03 -11.92 12.96
N ILE A 370 7.06 -12.58 13.59
CA ILE A 370 6.48 -13.85 13.14
C ILE A 370 5.06 -13.55 12.68
N GLY A 371 4.77 -13.84 11.42
CA GLY A 371 3.42 -13.83 10.89
C GLY A 371 2.96 -15.23 10.50
N PHE A 372 1.72 -15.52 10.82
CA PHE A 372 1.06 -16.77 10.51
C PHE A 372 -0.37 -16.46 10.06
N ASP A 373 -0.73 -16.92 8.86
CA ASP A 373 -2.11 -16.85 8.40
C ASP A 373 -2.56 -18.17 7.80
N TRP A 374 -3.82 -18.51 8.00
CA TRP A 374 -4.43 -19.63 7.31
C TRP A 374 -5.83 -19.29 6.86
N SER A 375 -6.27 -19.96 5.81
CA SER A 375 -7.64 -19.85 5.34
C SER A 375 -8.19 -21.18 4.87
N HIS A 376 -9.50 -21.34 5.03
CA HIS A 376 -10.22 -22.51 4.57
C HIS A 376 -11.54 -22.11 3.91
N GLN A 377 -11.76 -22.60 2.69
CA GLN A 377 -13.00 -22.42 1.94
C GLN A 377 -13.91 -23.63 2.19
N PHE A 378 -14.93 -23.48 3.04
CA PHE A 378 -15.89 -24.55 3.31
C PHE A 378 -16.66 -24.94 2.05
N ASN A 379 -16.97 -23.95 1.21
CA ASN A 379 -17.59 -24.06 -0.09
C ASN A 379 -17.32 -22.77 -0.87
N ASP A 380 -17.95 -22.59 -2.03
CA ASP A 380 -17.70 -21.44 -2.92
C ASP A 380 -18.24 -20.11 -2.37
N ASN A 381 -19.10 -20.17 -1.34
CA ASN A 381 -19.75 -19.02 -0.72
C ASN A 381 -19.16 -18.65 0.64
N TRP A 382 -18.56 -19.58 1.37
CA TRP A 382 -18.12 -19.39 2.75
C TRP A 382 -16.64 -19.71 2.95
N LYS A 383 -15.92 -18.76 3.53
CA LYS A 383 -14.48 -18.85 3.81
C LYS A 383 -14.18 -18.30 5.19
N ILE A 384 -13.38 -19.04 5.95
CA ILE A 384 -12.75 -18.57 7.18
C ILE A 384 -11.30 -18.20 6.92
N GLN A 385 -10.82 -17.15 7.57
CA GLN A 385 -9.42 -16.73 7.55
C GLN A 385 -9.00 -16.32 8.96
N HIS A 386 -7.81 -16.73 9.37
CA HIS A 386 -7.21 -16.31 10.63
C HIS A 386 -5.82 -15.75 10.32
N ARG A 387 -5.46 -14.65 10.98
CA ARG A 387 -4.13 -14.04 10.89
C ARG A 387 -3.61 -13.79 12.29
N PHE A 388 -2.32 -14.01 12.49
CA PHE A 388 -1.63 -13.82 13.75
C PHE A 388 -0.26 -13.21 13.47
N HIS A 389 0.09 -12.16 14.22
CA HIS A 389 1.42 -11.57 14.27
C HIS A 389 1.92 -11.55 15.71
N TYR A 390 3.17 -12.00 15.91
CA TYR A 390 3.99 -11.60 17.05
C TYR A 390 5.09 -10.68 16.53
N TYR A 391 5.30 -9.55 17.19
CA TYR A 391 6.25 -8.54 16.81
C TYR A 391 7.04 -8.11 18.05
N LYS A 392 8.36 -8.01 17.91
CA LYS A 392 9.26 -7.47 18.91
C LYS A 392 10.14 -6.40 18.30
N LEU A 393 10.32 -5.30 19.02
CA LEU A 393 11.25 -4.22 18.71
C LEU A 393 12.09 -3.92 19.95
N ASP A 394 13.40 -4.08 19.82
CA ASP A 394 14.38 -3.47 20.71
C ASP A 394 14.90 -2.20 20.02
N TYR A 395 14.60 -1.07 20.64
CA TYR A 395 15.01 0.22 20.15
C TYR A 395 15.98 0.86 21.14
N GLN A 396 17.11 1.35 20.63
CA GLN A 396 18.13 2.00 21.43
C GLN A 396 18.47 3.36 20.86
N ILE A 397 18.62 4.35 21.74
CA ILE A 397 19.13 5.67 21.41
C ILE A 397 20.39 5.91 22.23
N ASN A 398 21.53 5.99 21.58
CA ASN A 398 22.79 6.25 22.25
C ASN A 398 23.18 7.72 22.06
N ASN A 399 23.32 8.44 23.18
CA ASN A 399 23.83 9.83 23.24
C ASN A 399 23.25 10.82 22.21
N SER A 400 21.98 10.67 21.81
CA SER A 400 21.36 11.57 20.84
C SER A 400 21.14 12.96 21.42
N SER A 401 21.50 13.98 20.65
CA SER A 401 21.17 15.37 20.98
C SER A 401 19.70 15.70 20.74
N PHE A 402 19.13 16.63 21.52
CA PHE A 402 17.85 17.25 21.19
C PHE A 402 17.75 18.70 21.66
N PHE A 403 16.84 19.47 21.06
CA PHE A 403 16.61 20.88 21.39
C PHE A 403 15.32 21.03 22.19
N PRO A 404 15.37 21.30 23.51
CA PRO A 404 14.18 21.40 24.35
C PRO A 404 13.39 22.69 24.13
N GLY A 405 13.91 23.65 23.35
CA GLY A 405 13.34 24.98 23.22
C GLY A 405 13.85 25.74 21.99
N PRO A 406 13.37 26.98 21.80
CA PRO A 406 13.73 27.80 20.67
C PRO A 406 15.20 28.25 20.74
N VAL A 407 15.71 28.78 19.62
CA VAL A 407 16.93 29.59 19.63
C VAL A 407 16.73 30.77 20.59
N SER A 408 17.76 31.09 21.37
CA SER A 408 17.71 32.16 22.37
C SER A 408 17.30 33.49 21.73
N PRO A 409 16.19 34.10 22.15
CA PRO A 409 15.74 35.38 21.59
C PRO A 409 16.63 36.55 22.03
N VAL A 410 17.48 36.33 23.04
CA VAL A 410 18.41 37.36 23.56
C VAL A 410 19.53 37.66 22.56
N ASN A 411 20.02 36.63 21.85
CA ASN A 411 21.15 36.76 20.93
C ASN A 411 20.88 36.24 19.52
N ASN A 412 19.72 35.61 19.28
CA ASN A 412 19.32 35.02 18.00
C ASN A 412 20.37 34.07 17.40
N ARG A 413 21.15 33.40 18.26
CA ARG A 413 22.35 32.65 17.84
C ARG A 413 22.52 31.31 18.54
N THR A 414 22.29 31.26 19.85
CA THR A 414 22.56 30.04 20.63
C THR A 414 21.28 29.30 20.97
N ALA A 415 21.28 27.98 20.87
CA ALA A 415 20.19 27.14 21.34
C ALA A 415 20.69 26.15 22.40
N ILE A 416 19.80 25.77 23.32
CA ILE A 416 20.10 24.75 24.33
C ILE A 416 20.10 23.40 23.62
N ARG A 417 21.13 22.60 23.86
CA ARG A 417 21.27 21.24 23.35
C ARG A 417 21.35 20.27 24.52
N ASN A 418 20.32 19.44 24.68
CA ASN A 418 20.27 18.38 25.67
C ASN A 418 20.71 17.04 25.06
N VAL A 419 20.85 16.02 25.92
CA VAL A 419 21.16 14.66 25.52
C VAL A 419 20.03 13.72 25.95
N THR A 420 19.73 12.76 25.09
CA THR A 420 18.87 11.63 25.38
C THR A 420 19.66 10.35 25.17
N ASP A 421 19.50 9.43 26.10
CA ASP A 421 20.09 8.08 26.05
C ASP A 421 19.00 7.11 26.48
N ARG A 422 18.71 6.10 25.67
CA ARG A 422 17.68 5.10 25.91
C ARG A 422 18.24 3.73 25.53
N PRO A 423 18.94 3.06 26.45
CA PRO A 423 19.50 1.74 26.18
C PRO A 423 18.44 0.63 26.14
N ILE A 424 17.23 0.89 26.62
CA ILE A 424 16.12 -0.08 26.62
C ILE A 424 14.86 0.70 26.24
N ASP A 425 14.38 0.53 25.00
CA ASP A 425 12.99 0.77 24.63
C ASP A 425 12.50 -0.52 23.94
N ILE A 426 11.93 -1.43 24.71
CA ILE A 426 11.46 -2.73 24.22
C ILE A 426 9.95 -2.68 24.04
N THR A 427 9.47 -3.13 22.89
CA THR A 427 8.05 -3.33 22.62
C THR A 427 7.80 -4.78 22.20
N ASP A 428 6.89 -5.44 22.88
CA ASP A 428 6.29 -6.70 22.46
C ASP A 428 4.86 -6.45 22.00
N THR A 429 4.44 -7.11 20.92
CA THR A 429 3.10 -6.94 20.35
C THR A 429 2.56 -8.27 19.84
N VAL A 430 1.30 -8.56 20.18
CA VAL A 430 0.53 -9.66 19.61
C VAL A 430 -0.70 -9.06 18.95
N ALA A 431 -0.90 -9.35 17.67
CA ALA A 431 -2.11 -8.98 16.94
C ALA A 431 -2.69 -10.21 16.27
N THR A 432 -3.97 -10.49 16.45
CA THR A 432 -4.64 -11.64 15.82
C THR A 432 -6.06 -11.32 15.44
N ASN A 433 -6.54 -11.89 14.35
CA ASN A 433 -7.92 -11.78 13.95
C ASN A 433 -8.45 -13.06 13.28
N ILE A 434 -9.74 -13.30 13.44
CA ILE A 434 -10.48 -14.35 12.74
C ILE A 434 -11.65 -13.71 11.99
N ASP A 435 -11.72 -13.99 10.69
CA ASP A 435 -12.71 -13.47 9.76
C ASP A 435 -13.51 -14.62 9.17
N LEU A 436 -14.83 -14.53 9.24
CA LEU A 436 -15.76 -15.33 8.46
C LEU A 436 -16.35 -14.46 7.37
N THR A 437 -16.17 -14.88 6.12
CA THR A 437 -16.72 -14.21 4.95
C THR A 437 -17.73 -15.12 4.25
N GLY A 438 -18.85 -14.53 3.81
CA GLY A 438 -19.98 -15.27 3.27
C GLY A 438 -20.63 -14.55 2.09
N LYS A 439 -21.16 -15.32 1.13
CA LYS A 439 -21.98 -14.82 0.03
C LYS A 439 -23.34 -15.52 0.03
N PHE A 440 -24.43 -14.76 -0.11
CA PHE A 440 -25.76 -15.34 -0.27
C PHE A 440 -26.71 -14.38 -0.99
N LYS A 441 -27.86 -14.89 -1.44
CA LYS A 441 -28.95 -14.09 -1.99
C LYS A 441 -30.12 -14.08 -1.03
N LEU A 442 -30.70 -12.92 -0.80
CA LEU A 442 -31.87 -12.74 0.07
C LEU A 442 -32.80 -11.72 -0.60
N LEU A 443 -34.09 -12.01 -0.73
CA LEU A 443 -35.08 -11.06 -1.27
C LEU A 443 -34.70 -10.40 -2.62
N GLY A 444 -33.99 -11.13 -3.49
CA GLY A 444 -33.54 -10.62 -4.79
C GLY A 444 -32.28 -9.73 -4.75
N THR A 445 -31.65 -9.57 -3.59
CA THR A 445 -30.39 -8.84 -3.40
C THR A 445 -29.23 -9.79 -3.15
N GLU A 446 -28.03 -9.39 -3.58
CA GLU A 446 -26.80 -10.15 -3.34
C GLU A 446 -26.06 -9.59 -2.13
N HIS A 447 -25.68 -10.45 -1.20
CA HIS A 447 -25.03 -10.08 0.05
C HIS A 447 -23.61 -10.63 0.09
N ARG A 448 -22.67 -9.80 0.54
CA ARG A 448 -21.32 -10.22 0.94
C ARG A 448 -21.10 -9.79 2.38
N VAL A 449 -21.12 -10.76 3.28
CA VAL A 449 -21.00 -10.51 4.72
C VAL A 449 -19.59 -10.79 5.22
N LEU A 450 -19.19 -10.02 6.23
CA LEU A 450 -18.01 -10.21 7.04
C LEU A 450 -18.46 -10.19 8.51
N ALA A 451 -18.08 -11.22 9.26
CA ALA A 451 -18.10 -11.20 10.71
C ALA A 451 -16.71 -11.54 11.21
N GLY A 452 -16.21 -10.83 12.20
CA GLY A 452 -14.89 -11.12 12.74
C GLY A 452 -14.70 -10.67 14.17
N PHE A 453 -13.62 -11.21 14.74
CA PHE A 453 -13.15 -10.87 16.07
C PHE A 453 -11.63 -10.67 16.01
N ASP A 454 -11.12 -9.67 16.70
CA ASP A 454 -9.69 -9.47 16.85
C ASP A 454 -9.26 -9.19 18.29
N TYR A 455 -7.97 -9.41 18.50
CA TYR A 455 -7.27 -9.17 19.73
C TYR A 455 -5.94 -8.49 19.42
N PHE A 456 -5.65 -7.43 20.16
CA PHE A 456 -4.37 -6.73 20.12
C PHE A 456 -3.84 -6.61 21.54
N TRP A 457 -2.57 -6.93 21.75
CA TRP A 457 -1.86 -6.69 22.99
C TRP A 457 -0.51 -6.07 22.70
N GLU A 458 -0.11 -5.12 23.53
CA GLU A 458 1.18 -4.45 23.48
C GLU A 458 1.68 -4.22 24.90
N ASP A 459 2.92 -4.61 25.16
CA ASP A 459 3.68 -4.22 26.36
C ASP A 459 4.93 -3.47 25.90
N PHE A 460 5.19 -2.35 26.58
CA PHE A 460 6.32 -1.50 26.32
C PHE A 460 7.02 -1.15 27.62
N GLU A 461 8.34 -1.30 27.61
CA GLU A 461 9.23 -0.86 28.67
C GLU A 461 10.28 0.09 28.09
N GLY A 462 10.40 1.27 28.71
CA GLY A 462 11.38 2.28 28.34
C GLY A 462 12.20 2.69 29.55
N GLN A 463 13.52 2.71 29.40
CA GLN A 463 14.49 3.19 30.38
C GLN A 463 15.51 4.07 29.68
N GLY A 464 15.76 5.23 30.28
CA GLY A 464 16.76 6.14 29.75
C GLY A 464 17.06 7.34 30.61
N PHE A 465 17.94 8.17 30.06
CA PHE A 465 18.24 9.51 30.50
C PHE A 465 17.62 10.50 29.52
N PHE A 466 16.84 11.44 30.04
CA PHE A 466 16.34 12.56 29.25
C PHE A 466 16.64 13.86 29.99
N GLY A 467 17.42 14.75 29.37
CA GLY A 467 17.54 16.11 29.85
C GLY A 467 18.91 16.75 29.70
N ALA A 468 19.11 17.77 30.53
CA ALA A 468 20.36 18.49 30.58
C ALA A 468 21.39 17.69 31.36
N PRO A 469 22.61 17.53 30.84
CA PRO A 469 23.70 16.99 31.62
C PRO A 469 23.98 17.88 32.84
N ALA A 470 24.05 17.28 34.02
CA ALA A 470 24.53 17.85 35.26
C ALA A 470 26.08 17.89 35.32
N PRO A 471 26.67 18.88 36.02
CA PRO A 471 26.03 20.06 36.61
C PRO A 471 25.53 21.06 35.55
N ALA A 472 24.59 21.95 35.92
CA ALA A 472 23.96 22.90 35.01
C ALA A 472 24.94 23.85 34.27
N SER A 473 26.15 24.03 34.80
CA SER A 473 27.26 24.75 34.15
C SER A 473 27.80 24.04 32.90
N LEU A 474 27.50 22.76 32.71
CA LEU A 474 27.87 21.96 31.54
C LEU A 474 26.74 21.85 30.52
N ARG A 475 25.64 22.60 30.66
CA ARG A 475 24.55 22.61 29.68
C ARG A 475 25.11 22.99 28.31
N PRO A 476 25.13 22.07 27.34
CA PRO A 476 25.66 22.36 26.01
C PRO A 476 24.78 23.44 25.39
N VAL A 477 25.38 24.59 25.09
CA VAL A 477 24.80 25.56 24.17
C VAL A 477 25.47 25.38 22.83
N VAL A 478 24.68 25.36 21.77
CA VAL A 478 25.20 25.27 20.42
C VAL A 478 24.91 26.58 19.70
N ASP A 479 25.95 27.13 19.10
CA ASP A 479 25.85 28.22 18.15
C ASP A 479 25.31 27.67 16.83
N ILE A 480 24.13 28.12 16.41
CA ILE A 480 23.46 27.53 15.26
C ILE A 480 24.18 27.84 13.94
N PHE A 481 25.00 28.90 13.89
CA PHE A 481 25.74 29.29 12.69
C PHE A 481 27.15 28.66 12.66
N ASN A 482 27.69 28.30 13.82
CA ASN A 482 29.01 27.69 13.94
C ASN A 482 29.04 26.62 15.05
N PRO A 483 28.39 25.45 14.86
CA PRO A 483 28.34 24.41 15.88
C PRO A 483 29.72 23.80 16.11
N VAL A 484 30.04 23.58 17.39
CA VAL A 484 31.26 22.88 17.82
C VAL A 484 30.90 21.46 18.26
N TYR A 485 31.62 20.49 17.69
CA TYR A 485 31.43 19.05 17.91
C TYR A 485 32.42 18.50 18.97
N GLY A 486 32.20 17.26 19.40
CA GLY A 486 33.11 16.53 20.30
C GLY A 486 32.87 16.74 21.80
N GLN A 487 31.97 17.65 22.19
CA GLN A 487 31.52 17.80 23.57
C GLN A 487 30.30 16.90 23.83
N VAL A 488 30.49 15.57 23.92
CA VAL A 488 29.45 14.67 24.44
C VAL A 488 29.49 14.79 25.96
N PRO A 489 28.47 15.38 26.60
CA PRO A 489 28.35 15.30 28.03
C PRO A 489 28.09 13.83 28.35
N SER A 490 28.83 13.24 29.27
CA SER A 490 28.59 11.85 29.68
C SER A 490 27.19 11.74 30.30
N ALA A 491 26.18 11.44 29.48
CA ALA A 491 24.82 11.13 29.92
C ALA A 491 24.83 9.83 30.74
N ALA A 492 25.65 8.88 30.31
CA ALA A 492 25.87 7.59 30.98
C ALA A 492 26.39 7.73 32.43
N SER A 493 27.06 8.83 32.80
CA SER A 493 27.51 9.04 34.20
C SER A 493 26.46 9.66 35.12
N GLN A 494 25.25 9.96 34.63
CA GLN A 494 24.23 10.70 35.40
C GLN A 494 23.16 9.81 36.03
N GLY A 495 23.19 8.51 35.72
CA GLY A 495 22.11 7.58 36.04
C GLY A 495 20.88 7.81 35.16
N PHE A 496 20.10 6.77 34.93
CA PHE A 496 18.82 6.90 34.23
C PHE A 496 17.81 7.62 35.11
N ASN A 497 17.03 8.52 34.50
CA ASN A 497 16.08 9.39 35.20
C ASN A 497 14.67 9.33 34.60
N SER A 498 14.46 8.49 33.60
CA SER A 498 13.22 8.35 32.86
C SER A 498 12.94 6.86 32.65
N PHE A 499 11.92 6.37 33.34
CA PHE A 499 11.43 5.00 33.23
C PHE A 499 9.94 5.07 32.90
N SER A 500 9.49 4.29 31.94
CA SER A 500 8.10 4.30 31.49
C SER A 500 7.63 2.91 31.12
N THR A 501 6.39 2.60 31.46
CA THR A 501 5.72 1.39 31.00
C THR A 501 4.38 1.72 30.35
N LEU A 502 3.98 0.87 29.41
CA LEU A 502 2.69 0.92 28.77
C LEU A 502 2.26 -0.51 28.51
N GLU A 503 1.14 -0.91 29.09
CA GLU A 503 0.46 -2.15 28.73
C GLU A 503 -0.91 -1.82 28.16
N GLN A 504 -1.30 -2.48 27.06
CA GLN A 504 -2.64 -2.33 26.53
C GLN A 504 -3.12 -3.61 25.86
N TYR A 505 -4.42 -3.84 25.96
CA TYR A 505 -5.08 -4.94 25.29
C TYR A 505 -6.47 -4.54 24.83
N TRP A 506 -6.78 -4.90 23.58
CA TRP A 506 -8.02 -4.57 22.93
C TRP A 506 -8.67 -5.82 22.39
N TYR A 507 -9.99 -5.85 22.52
CA TYR A 507 -10.85 -6.83 21.88
C TYR A 507 -11.80 -6.07 20.99
N GLY A 508 -12.14 -6.63 19.83
CA GLY A 508 -13.31 -6.13 19.14
C GLY A 508 -13.99 -7.15 18.28
N ALA A 509 -15.31 -7.00 18.24
CA ALA A 509 -16.21 -7.77 17.41
C ALA A 509 -16.79 -6.84 16.33
N TYR A 510 -16.74 -7.28 15.09
CA TYR A 510 -17.22 -6.48 13.96
C TYR A 510 -18.08 -7.30 13.01
N PHE A 511 -19.04 -6.60 12.40
CA PHE A 511 -19.90 -7.14 11.38
C PHE A 511 -20.08 -6.10 10.26
N GLN A 512 -20.12 -6.58 9.02
CA GLN A 512 -20.38 -5.75 7.86
C GLN A 512 -21.12 -6.56 6.79
N ASP A 513 -22.09 -5.94 6.15
CA ASP A 513 -22.79 -6.46 4.98
C ASP A 513 -22.65 -5.49 3.80
N GLN A 514 -22.31 -6.05 2.64
CA GLN A 514 -22.33 -5.37 1.34
C GLN A 514 -23.49 -5.94 0.53
N ILE A 515 -24.50 -5.10 0.31
CA ILE A 515 -25.75 -5.47 -0.36
C ILE A 515 -25.74 -4.86 -1.75
N THR A 516 -25.83 -5.69 -2.78
CA THR A 516 -25.96 -5.26 -4.18
C THR A 516 -27.40 -5.43 -4.65
N LEU A 517 -27.98 -4.35 -5.17
CA LEU A 517 -29.32 -4.30 -5.75
C LEU A 517 -29.22 -3.90 -7.22
N PHE A 518 -29.89 -4.66 -8.08
CA PHE A 518 -30.01 -4.41 -9.53
C PHE A 518 -28.66 -4.21 -10.25
N ASP A 519 -27.58 -4.81 -9.73
CA ASP A 519 -26.20 -4.69 -10.23
C ASP A 519 -25.67 -3.25 -10.32
N LYS A 520 -26.32 -2.29 -9.66
CA LYS A 520 -26.01 -0.86 -9.77
C LYS A 520 -25.98 -0.12 -8.44
N LEU A 521 -26.69 -0.61 -7.43
CA LEU A 521 -26.76 0.04 -6.13
C LEU A 521 -26.06 -0.87 -5.11
N HIS A 522 -24.96 -0.40 -4.54
CA HIS A 522 -24.23 -1.11 -3.49
C HIS A 522 -24.40 -0.37 -2.18
N ILE A 523 -24.95 -1.05 -1.18
CA ILE A 523 -25.15 -0.53 0.16
C ILE A 523 -24.15 -1.23 1.06
N MET A 524 -23.44 -0.47 1.88
CA MET A 524 -22.54 -1.00 2.90
C MET A 524 -23.05 -0.57 4.26
N GLY A 525 -23.34 -1.53 5.12
CA GLY A 525 -23.72 -1.30 6.51
C GLY A 525 -22.89 -2.17 7.43
N GLY A 526 -22.43 -1.62 8.54
CA GLY A 526 -21.68 -2.39 9.50
C GLY A 526 -21.30 -1.58 10.73
N GLY A 527 -20.58 -2.23 11.62
CA GLY A 527 -20.02 -1.58 12.79
C GLY A 527 -19.17 -2.53 13.59
N ARG A 528 -18.53 -1.95 14.60
CA ARG A 528 -17.63 -2.66 15.50
C ARG A 528 -17.89 -2.22 16.92
N TYR A 529 -17.82 -3.16 17.85
CA TYR A 529 -17.75 -2.85 19.27
C TYR A 529 -16.33 -3.13 19.76
N ASP A 530 -15.71 -2.13 20.36
CA ASP A 530 -14.36 -2.21 20.93
C ASP A 530 -14.42 -2.22 22.45
N TRP A 531 -13.61 -3.10 23.06
CA TRP A 531 -13.25 -3.06 24.48
C TRP A 531 -11.75 -2.85 24.56
N ALA A 532 -11.32 -1.75 25.17
CA ALA A 532 -9.92 -1.40 25.24
C ALA A 532 -9.50 -1.00 26.65
N THR A 533 -8.48 -1.67 27.16
CA THR A 533 -7.77 -1.24 28.36
C THR A 533 -6.40 -0.71 27.97
N ARG A 534 -5.98 0.37 28.61
CA ARG A 534 -4.62 0.91 28.49
C ARG A 534 -4.14 1.33 29.87
N GLY A 535 -3.06 0.73 30.32
CA GLY A 535 -2.27 1.16 31.47
C GLY A 535 -1.04 1.95 31.01
N SER A 536 -0.67 2.98 31.75
CA SER A 536 0.64 3.60 31.58
C SER A 536 1.21 4.09 32.91
N GLY A 537 2.51 3.88 33.09
CA GLY A 537 3.27 4.24 34.28
C GLY A 537 4.54 5.01 33.93
N ALA A 538 5.00 5.85 34.86
CA ALA A 538 6.25 6.60 34.70
C ALA A 538 6.94 6.81 36.05
N ALA A 539 8.25 6.65 36.09
CA ALA A 539 9.07 6.88 37.27
C ALA A 539 10.44 7.46 36.90
N SER A 540 11.16 7.97 37.90
CA SER A 540 12.52 8.49 37.73
C SER A 540 13.60 7.57 38.31
N THR A 541 13.23 6.37 38.80
CA THR A 541 14.13 5.51 39.58
C THR A 541 14.32 4.11 39.02
N SER A 542 13.25 3.45 38.57
CA SER A 542 13.32 2.10 37.96
C SER A 542 12.06 1.76 37.15
N ILE A 543 12.13 0.68 36.34
CA ILE A 543 10.98 0.12 35.63
C ILE A 543 9.92 -0.39 36.60
N GLU A 544 10.31 -1.03 37.71
CA GLU A 544 9.38 -1.54 38.71
C GLU A 544 8.61 -0.40 39.39
N ALA A 545 9.26 0.73 39.64
CA ALA A 545 8.60 1.92 40.13
C ALA A 545 7.62 2.49 39.09
N ALA A 546 7.96 2.45 37.80
CA ALA A 546 7.07 2.86 36.72
C ALA A 546 5.84 1.94 36.64
N ARG A 547 6.01 0.61 36.64
CA ARG A 547 4.90 -0.37 36.70
C ARG A 547 4.04 -0.16 37.95
N SER A 548 4.64 0.13 39.11
CA SER A 548 3.89 0.39 40.35
C SER A 548 3.09 1.71 40.31
N SER A 549 3.42 2.62 39.40
CA SER A 549 2.72 3.90 39.21
C SER A 549 1.64 3.84 38.12
N GLU A 550 1.41 2.66 37.55
CA GLU A 550 0.54 2.49 36.39
C GLU A 550 -0.90 2.90 36.68
N THR A 551 -1.46 3.68 35.75
CA THR A 551 -2.86 4.09 35.78
C THR A 551 -3.58 3.51 34.58
N GLU A 552 -4.66 2.78 34.83
CA GLU A 552 -5.46 2.11 33.80
C GLU A 552 -6.67 2.94 33.39
N VAL A 553 -6.97 2.89 32.10
CA VAL A 553 -8.18 3.45 31.48
C VAL A 553 -8.87 2.34 30.72
N GLN A 554 -10.17 2.23 30.93
CA GLN A 554 -11.04 1.35 30.16
C GLN A 554 -11.95 2.21 29.29
N ASN A 555 -11.99 1.89 28.00
CA ASN A 555 -12.89 2.52 27.05
C ASN A 555 -13.66 1.45 26.28
N GLU A 556 -14.95 1.69 26.09
CA GLU A 556 -15.80 0.89 25.23
C GLU A 556 -16.53 1.82 24.26
N ALA A 557 -16.65 1.41 23.01
CA ALA A 557 -17.40 2.19 22.03
C ALA A 557 -17.92 1.32 20.90
N PHE A 558 -19.07 1.71 20.37
CA PHE A 558 -19.58 1.21 19.10
C PHE A 558 -19.19 2.20 17.98
N SER A 559 -18.51 1.72 16.95
CA SER A 559 -18.07 2.47 15.77
C SER A 559 -18.91 2.06 14.55
N PRO A 560 -20.02 2.75 14.23
CA PRO A 560 -20.83 2.48 13.05
C PRO A 560 -20.16 2.92 11.74
N ARG A 561 -20.51 2.24 10.64
CA ARG A 561 -20.25 2.68 9.27
C ARG A 561 -21.47 2.47 8.38
N VAL A 562 -21.77 3.44 7.54
CA VAL A 562 -22.76 3.31 6.47
C VAL A 562 -22.27 3.97 5.20
N GLY A 563 -22.50 3.34 4.06
CA GLY A 563 -22.11 3.88 2.76
C GLY A 563 -23.03 3.42 1.64
N LEU A 564 -23.10 4.24 0.60
CA LEU A 564 -23.89 3.99 -0.59
C LEU A 564 -23.02 4.22 -1.83
N VAL A 565 -23.14 3.34 -2.81
CA VAL A 565 -22.59 3.51 -4.16
C VAL A 565 -23.68 3.29 -5.19
N TYR A 566 -23.79 4.21 -6.14
CA TYR A 566 -24.67 4.09 -7.30
C TYR A 566 -23.83 4.10 -8.59
N GLN A 567 -23.96 3.05 -9.39
CA GLN A 567 -23.30 2.87 -10.69
C GLN A 567 -24.30 3.05 -11.83
N PRO A 568 -24.59 4.28 -12.26
CA PRO A 568 -25.47 4.52 -13.42
C PRO A 568 -24.92 3.85 -14.69
N TRP A 569 -23.59 3.82 -14.82
CA TRP A 569 -22.84 3.15 -15.89
C TRP A 569 -21.68 2.33 -15.31
N PRO A 570 -21.21 1.28 -16.01
CA PRO A 570 -20.09 0.46 -15.52
C PRO A 570 -18.77 1.22 -15.31
N TRP A 571 -18.60 2.36 -15.97
CA TRP A 571 -17.41 3.21 -15.87
C TRP A 571 -17.53 4.33 -14.83
N LEU A 572 -18.68 4.53 -14.17
CA LEU A 572 -18.93 5.62 -13.22
C LEU A 572 -19.61 5.09 -11.95
N SER A 573 -19.01 5.38 -10.80
CA SER A 573 -19.61 5.18 -9.48
C SER A 573 -19.77 6.52 -8.77
N LEU A 574 -20.95 6.82 -8.26
CA LEU A 574 -21.21 7.92 -7.34
C LEU A 574 -21.35 7.35 -5.93
N TYR A 575 -20.76 7.97 -4.92
CA TYR A 575 -20.82 7.42 -3.57
C TYR A 575 -20.93 8.47 -2.47
N GLY A 576 -21.37 8.00 -1.30
CA GLY A 576 -21.27 8.74 -0.05
C GLY A 576 -21.17 7.80 1.15
N ASN A 577 -20.55 8.26 2.23
CA ASN A 577 -20.44 7.52 3.48
C ASN A 577 -20.53 8.42 4.72
N TYR A 578 -20.84 7.75 5.83
CA TYR A 578 -20.70 8.25 7.18
C TYR A 578 -19.98 7.18 8.02
N VAL A 579 -18.95 7.61 8.76
CA VAL A 579 -18.19 6.73 9.64
C VAL A 579 -17.91 7.44 10.96
N GLU A 580 -18.11 6.73 12.06
CA GLU A 580 -17.64 7.12 13.39
C GLU A 580 -16.50 6.18 13.83
N SER A 581 -15.61 6.71 14.66
CA SER A 581 -14.43 5.99 15.14
C SER A 581 -14.11 6.37 16.57
N LEU A 582 -13.85 5.36 17.39
CA LEU A 582 -13.04 5.54 18.59
C LEU A 582 -11.60 5.82 18.16
N GLY A 583 -11.08 7.00 18.49
CA GLY A 583 -9.72 7.42 18.18
C GLY A 583 -8.69 6.84 19.16
N GLY A 584 -7.51 7.48 19.19
CA GLY A 584 -6.45 7.18 20.15
C GLY A 584 -6.88 7.32 21.60
N ALA A 585 -6.18 6.63 22.50
CA ALA A 585 -6.35 6.82 23.94
C ALA A 585 -5.80 8.19 24.34
N ASN A 586 -6.51 8.90 25.20
CA ASN A 586 -5.98 10.13 25.76
C ASN A 586 -5.07 9.77 26.96
N SER A 587 -3.77 10.00 26.81
CA SER A 587 -2.80 9.74 27.88
C SER A 587 -2.64 10.91 28.85
N ALA A 588 -3.31 12.03 28.59
CA ALA A 588 -3.22 13.19 29.47
C ALA A 588 -4.08 13.00 30.73
N LEU A 589 -3.58 13.52 31.85
CA LEU A 589 -4.22 13.39 33.16
C LEU A 589 -5.10 14.60 33.45
N ALA A 590 -6.33 14.36 33.89
CA ALA A 590 -7.18 15.38 34.48
C ALA A 590 -6.70 15.78 35.88
N SER A 591 -7.22 16.88 36.41
CA SER A 591 -6.85 17.40 37.74
C SER A 591 -7.14 16.45 38.91
N ASN A 592 -8.01 15.45 38.71
CA ASN A 592 -8.27 14.37 39.65
C ASN A 592 -7.27 13.19 39.54
N GLY A 593 -6.24 13.31 38.69
CA GLY A 593 -5.23 12.28 38.46
C GLY A 593 -5.68 11.12 37.58
N LYS A 594 -6.93 11.11 37.09
CA LYS A 594 -7.41 10.11 36.14
C LYS A 594 -7.07 10.54 34.72
N PRO A 595 -6.72 9.60 33.82
CA PRO A 595 -6.62 9.92 32.41
C PRO A 595 -7.96 10.37 31.82
N LEU A 596 -7.89 11.14 30.75
CA LEU A 596 -9.05 11.64 30.03
C LEU A 596 -9.73 10.54 29.17
N ASP A 597 -11.00 10.74 28.82
CA ASP A 597 -11.72 9.82 27.94
C ASP A 597 -11.05 9.71 26.55
N ALA A 598 -11.35 8.67 25.79
CA ALA A 598 -10.78 8.51 24.45
C ALA A 598 -11.17 9.66 23.50
N GLU A 599 -10.28 9.96 22.56
CA GLU A 599 -10.62 10.83 21.44
C GLU A 599 -11.64 10.13 20.55
N THR A 600 -12.52 10.91 19.91
CA THR A 600 -13.51 10.38 18.96
C THR A 600 -13.36 11.11 17.64
N ALA A 601 -13.84 10.48 16.58
CA ALA A 601 -13.89 11.12 15.28
C ALA A 601 -15.07 10.68 14.46
N GLN A 602 -15.53 11.60 13.61
CA GLN A 602 -16.60 11.37 12.66
C GLN A 602 -16.24 11.94 11.30
N GLN A 603 -16.65 11.23 10.25
CA GLN A 603 -16.44 11.64 8.87
C GLN A 603 -17.72 11.59 8.05
N HIS A 604 -17.90 12.61 7.22
CA HIS A 604 -18.79 12.59 6.07
C HIS A 604 -17.94 12.68 4.81
N GLU A 605 -18.21 11.81 3.83
CA GLU A 605 -17.54 11.85 2.53
C GLU A 605 -18.55 11.61 1.42
N VAL A 606 -18.42 12.36 0.33
CA VAL A 606 -19.14 12.15 -0.92
C VAL A 606 -18.15 12.24 -2.08
N GLY A 607 -18.38 11.49 -3.14
CA GLY A 607 -17.44 11.47 -4.25
C GLY A 607 -17.91 10.68 -5.45
N PHE A 608 -17.02 10.57 -6.42
CA PHE A 608 -17.23 9.72 -7.59
C PHE A 608 -15.94 9.05 -8.03
N LYS A 609 -16.09 7.92 -8.71
CA LYS A 609 -15.00 7.12 -9.27
C LYS A 609 -15.28 6.83 -10.74
N THR A 610 -14.26 6.87 -11.56
CA THR A 610 -14.37 6.58 -12.99
C THR A 610 -13.27 5.66 -13.50
N GLU A 611 -13.62 4.77 -14.41
CA GLU A 611 -12.69 3.93 -15.17
C GLU A 611 -12.61 4.40 -16.63
N TRP A 612 -11.39 4.59 -17.14
CA TRP A 612 -11.13 5.01 -18.53
C TRP A 612 -10.19 4.03 -19.24
N PHE A 613 -10.11 4.13 -20.57
CA PHE A 613 -9.16 3.39 -21.42
C PHE A 613 -9.21 1.87 -21.21
N ASP A 614 -10.40 1.28 -21.31
CA ASP A 614 -10.64 -0.16 -21.03
C ASP A 614 -10.26 -0.56 -19.60
N LYS A 615 -10.66 0.29 -18.63
CA LYS A 615 -10.41 0.13 -17.19
C LYS A 615 -8.93 0.21 -16.80
N ARG A 616 -8.06 0.69 -17.67
CA ARG A 616 -6.63 0.84 -17.38
C ARG A 616 -6.31 2.04 -16.51
N LEU A 617 -7.17 3.06 -16.49
CA LEU A 617 -7.01 4.26 -15.67
C LEU A 617 -8.19 4.41 -14.71
N LEU A 618 -7.89 4.61 -13.43
CA LEU A 618 -8.86 4.92 -12.39
C LEU A 618 -8.73 6.39 -11.99
N THR A 619 -9.87 7.04 -11.77
CA THR A 619 -9.93 8.36 -11.15
C THR A 619 -10.90 8.31 -9.97
N THR A 620 -10.51 8.89 -8.84
CA THR A 620 -11.36 9.10 -7.66
C THR A 620 -11.35 10.58 -7.33
N VAL A 621 -12.53 11.15 -7.11
CA VAL A 621 -12.70 12.51 -6.60
C VAL A 621 -13.56 12.44 -5.34
N ALA A 622 -13.06 12.99 -4.24
CA ALA A 622 -13.72 12.94 -2.95
C ALA A 622 -13.80 14.33 -2.32
N PHE A 623 -14.93 14.60 -1.67
CA PHE A 623 -15.20 15.76 -0.85
C PHE A 623 -15.47 15.24 0.56
N TYR A 624 -14.71 15.71 1.54
CA TYR A 624 -14.79 15.19 2.89
C TYR A 624 -14.84 16.29 3.94
N GLU A 625 -15.45 15.97 5.07
CA GLU A 625 -15.31 16.69 6.33
C GLU A 625 -15.12 15.68 7.45
N LEU A 626 -14.05 15.89 8.22
CA LEU A 626 -13.57 15.02 9.29
C LEU A 626 -13.40 15.88 10.54
N THR A 627 -14.01 15.48 11.65
CA THR A 627 -13.88 16.19 12.93
C THR A 627 -13.34 15.23 13.97
N LYS A 628 -12.31 15.66 14.70
CA LYS A 628 -11.71 14.97 15.85
C LYS A 628 -12.08 15.73 17.12
N GLN A 629 -12.76 15.06 18.03
CA GLN A 629 -13.25 15.62 19.30
C GLN A 629 -12.49 15.06 20.50
N ASN A 630 -12.71 15.68 21.66
CA ASN A 630 -12.14 15.31 22.95
C ASN A 630 -10.60 15.39 23.00
N ILE A 631 -10.01 16.27 22.20
CA ILE A 631 -8.56 16.50 22.17
C ILE A 631 -8.14 17.12 23.52
N ALA A 632 -7.07 16.58 24.11
CA ALA A 632 -6.51 17.12 25.35
C ALA A 632 -5.98 18.55 25.13
N THR A 633 -6.38 19.43 26.04
CA THR A 633 -5.93 20.82 26.12
C THR A 633 -5.45 21.10 27.55
N PRO A 634 -4.46 21.99 27.78
CA PRO A 634 -4.02 22.32 29.13
C PRO A 634 -5.19 22.75 30.03
N ASP A 635 -5.20 22.28 31.27
CA ASP A 635 -6.18 22.72 32.26
C ASP A 635 -5.94 24.22 32.59
N PRO A 636 -6.95 25.11 32.41
CA PRO A 636 -6.82 26.54 32.67
C PRO A 636 -6.52 26.90 34.13
N VAL A 637 -6.86 26.02 35.07
CA VAL A 637 -6.64 26.20 36.51
C VAL A 637 -5.24 25.71 36.90
N ASN A 638 -4.80 24.56 36.35
CA ASN A 638 -3.47 24.00 36.61
C ASN A 638 -2.91 23.32 35.37
N THR A 639 -2.04 24.02 34.63
CA THR A 639 -1.48 23.58 33.35
C THR A 639 -0.59 22.33 33.44
N ARG A 640 -0.39 21.74 34.63
CA ARG A 640 0.21 20.40 34.79
C ARG A 640 -0.76 19.28 34.42
N PHE A 641 -2.06 19.58 34.42
CA PHE A 641 -3.14 18.67 34.03
C PHE A 641 -3.76 19.13 32.71
N SER A 642 -4.67 18.32 32.19
CA SER A 642 -5.39 18.55 30.93
C SER A 642 -6.90 18.41 31.10
N VAL A 643 -7.64 19.04 30.19
CA VAL A 643 -9.10 18.94 30.03
C VAL A 643 -9.44 18.70 28.55
N GLN A 644 -10.60 18.09 28.26
CA GLN A 644 -11.02 17.72 26.90
C GLN A 644 -11.89 18.80 26.25
N THR A 645 -11.33 19.99 26.08
CA THR A 645 -12.04 21.09 25.39
C THR A 645 -11.62 21.25 23.93
N GLY A 646 -10.68 20.43 23.46
CA GLY A 646 -10.13 20.53 22.12
C GLY A 646 -10.98 19.83 21.06
N GLU A 647 -11.16 20.51 19.93
CA GLU A 647 -11.73 19.95 18.70
C GLU A 647 -10.94 20.49 17.49
N ALA A 648 -10.68 19.62 16.53
CA ALA A 648 -10.10 20.01 15.26
C ALA A 648 -10.89 19.41 14.09
N ARG A 649 -11.11 20.24 13.06
CA ARG A 649 -11.82 19.86 11.84
C ARG A 649 -10.88 19.93 10.65
N SER A 650 -10.92 18.93 9.79
CA SER A 650 -10.31 18.92 8.48
C SER A 650 -11.36 18.68 7.40
N ARG A 651 -11.41 19.54 6.39
CA ARG A 651 -12.31 19.39 5.24
C ARG A 651 -11.58 19.69 3.94
N GLY A 652 -11.97 19.04 2.86
CA GLY A 652 -11.16 19.12 1.67
C GLY A 652 -11.73 18.46 0.43
N ILE A 653 -10.94 18.58 -0.63
CA ILE A 653 -11.16 17.93 -1.92
C ILE A 653 -9.92 17.10 -2.22
N GLU A 654 -10.09 15.85 -2.59
CA GLU A 654 -9.03 14.96 -3.04
C GLU A 654 -9.34 14.49 -4.46
N VAL A 655 -8.31 14.48 -5.31
CA VAL A 655 -8.33 13.90 -6.65
C VAL A 655 -7.18 12.91 -6.72
N ASP A 656 -7.48 11.67 -7.11
CA ASP A 656 -6.49 10.62 -7.33
C ASP A 656 -6.72 10.00 -8.71
N VAL A 657 -5.70 10.04 -9.56
CA VAL A 657 -5.68 9.42 -10.88
C VAL A 657 -4.48 8.48 -10.93
N SER A 658 -4.70 7.22 -11.30
CA SER A 658 -3.61 6.25 -11.49
C SER A 658 -3.94 5.19 -12.52
N GLY A 659 -2.94 4.78 -13.29
CA GLY A 659 -3.05 3.69 -14.26
C GLY A 659 -2.35 3.97 -15.58
N GLN A 660 -2.87 3.39 -16.66
CA GLN A 660 -2.27 3.42 -17.99
C GLN A 660 -3.19 4.10 -19.01
N VAL A 661 -2.65 5.05 -19.78
CA VAL A 661 -3.39 5.84 -20.79
C VAL A 661 -3.23 5.25 -22.19
N THR A 662 -2.02 4.80 -22.52
CA THR A 662 -1.68 4.09 -23.77
C THR A 662 -0.79 2.90 -23.43
N ASP A 663 -0.52 2.00 -24.38
CA ASP A 663 0.31 0.81 -24.11
C ASP A 663 1.72 1.14 -23.59
N GLY A 664 2.24 2.35 -23.87
CA GLY A 664 3.51 2.84 -23.34
C GLY A 664 3.41 3.85 -22.20
N LEU A 665 2.27 4.50 -21.98
CA LEU A 665 2.15 5.64 -21.06
C LEU A 665 1.43 5.29 -19.75
N ASN A 666 2.19 5.24 -18.66
CA ASN A 666 1.68 5.14 -17.29
C ASN A 666 1.63 6.53 -16.64
N LEU A 667 0.59 6.76 -15.84
CA LEU A 667 0.30 8.06 -15.24
C LEU A 667 -0.16 7.93 -13.79
N ILE A 668 0.31 8.85 -12.95
CA ILE A 668 -0.21 9.16 -11.61
C ILE A 668 -0.41 10.66 -11.55
N ALA A 669 -1.58 11.11 -11.11
CA ALA A 669 -1.83 12.50 -10.78
C ALA A 669 -2.69 12.59 -9.53
N THR A 670 -2.23 13.33 -8.53
CA THR A 670 -2.96 13.53 -7.28
C THR A 670 -3.01 15.01 -6.93
N TYR A 671 -4.09 15.39 -6.26
CA TYR A 671 -4.27 16.73 -5.72
C TYR A 671 -5.09 16.66 -4.43
N ALA A 672 -4.71 17.44 -3.43
CA ALA A 672 -5.45 17.60 -2.20
C ALA A 672 -5.53 19.08 -1.81
N TYR A 673 -6.75 19.55 -1.62
CA TYR A 673 -7.04 20.79 -0.90
C TYR A 673 -7.48 20.42 0.52
N THR A 674 -6.78 20.90 1.56
CA THR A 674 -7.05 20.54 2.97
C THR A 674 -7.14 21.78 3.86
N ASP A 675 -8.33 22.06 4.38
CA ASP A 675 -8.59 23.10 5.38
C ASP A 675 -8.69 22.47 6.78
N ALA A 676 -7.54 22.37 7.47
CA ALA A 676 -7.45 21.84 8.82
C ALA A 676 -7.33 22.95 9.87
N THR A 677 -8.33 23.09 10.74
CA THR A 677 -8.47 24.19 11.70
C THR A 677 -8.88 23.69 13.07
N ILE A 678 -8.36 24.32 14.12
CA ILE A 678 -8.79 24.10 15.52
C ILE A 678 -10.11 24.84 15.73
N THR A 679 -11.18 24.09 15.99
CA THR A 679 -12.56 24.60 16.11
C THR A 679 -13.01 24.80 17.55
N GLN A 680 -12.38 24.11 18.51
CA GLN A 680 -12.54 24.35 19.94
C GLN A 680 -11.18 24.21 20.63
N ASP A 681 -10.85 25.13 21.53
CA ASP A 681 -9.60 25.15 22.29
C ASP A 681 -9.68 26.19 23.43
N ASN A 682 -8.96 25.93 24.53
CA ASN A 682 -8.85 26.85 25.66
C ASN A 682 -7.41 27.41 25.86
N SER A 683 -6.48 27.06 24.96
CA SER A 683 -5.05 27.39 25.03
C SER A 683 -4.64 28.57 24.15
N GLY A 684 -5.61 29.23 23.52
CA GLY A 684 -5.41 30.42 22.67
C GLY A 684 -5.15 30.09 21.19
N ASN A 685 -5.46 28.88 20.75
CA ASN A 685 -5.30 28.42 19.36
C ASN A 685 -6.63 28.29 18.61
N LEU A 686 -7.74 28.79 19.15
CA LEU A 686 -9.04 28.79 18.48
C LEU A 686 -8.95 29.50 17.12
N GLY A 687 -9.33 28.81 16.05
CA GLY A 687 -9.28 29.32 14.68
C GLY A 687 -7.91 29.20 13.99
N HIS A 688 -6.86 28.76 14.70
CA HIS A 688 -5.56 28.48 14.10
C HIS A 688 -5.58 27.23 13.22
N LYS A 689 -4.70 27.18 12.23
CA LYS A 689 -4.49 26.00 11.39
C LYS A 689 -3.69 24.94 12.13
N LEU A 690 -4.01 23.68 11.88
CA LEU A 690 -3.17 22.57 12.34
C LEU A 690 -1.77 22.68 11.72
N TRP A 691 -0.76 22.37 12.53
CA TRP A 691 0.63 22.40 12.11
C TRP A 691 0.93 21.37 11.01
N ASN A 692 1.87 21.72 10.12
CA ASN A 692 2.37 20.87 9.04
C ASN A 692 1.32 20.41 8.01
N VAL A 693 0.13 21.02 8.00
CA VAL A 693 -0.91 20.76 6.99
C VAL A 693 -0.86 21.82 5.89
N PRO A 694 -0.50 21.47 4.64
CA PRO A 694 -0.55 22.40 3.53
C PRO A 694 -2.00 22.55 3.05
N ALA A 695 -2.40 23.78 2.73
CA ALA A 695 -3.71 24.00 2.13
C ALA A 695 -3.84 23.31 0.76
N ASN A 696 -2.74 23.22 0.01
CA ASN A 696 -2.69 22.57 -1.31
C ASN A 696 -1.45 21.67 -1.38
N SER A 697 -1.64 20.42 -1.80
CA SER A 697 -0.55 19.51 -2.17
C SER A 697 -0.95 18.65 -3.36
N GLY A 698 0.03 18.07 -4.04
CA GLY A 698 -0.23 17.17 -5.15
C GLY A 698 1.03 16.54 -5.72
N SER A 699 0.85 15.48 -6.50
CA SER A 699 1.91 14.79 -7.20
C SER A 699 1.52 14.50 -8.63
N PHE A 700 2.44 14.63 -9.57
CA PHE A 700 2.28 14.15 -10.93
C PHE A 700 3.47 13.25 -11.24
N TRP A 701 3.23 12.11 -11.86
CA TRP A 701 4.28 11.22 -12.35
C TRP A 701 3.82 10.56 -13.64
N ALA A 702 4.64 10.64 -14.67
CA ALA A 702 4.41 9.98 -15.94
C ALA A 702 5.64 9.16 -16.32
N LYS A 703 5.41 7.94 -16.81
CA LYS A 703 6.44 7.08 -17.39
C LYS A 703 6.00 6.64 -18.77
N TYR A 704 6.86 6.83 -19.76
CA TYR A 704 6.68 6.35 -21.10
C TYR A 704 7.70 5.25 -21.42
N ALA A 705 7.21 4.04 -21.67
CA ALA A 705 7.98 2.94 -22.22
C ALA A 705 7.82 2.93 -23.74
N PHE A 706 8.91 3.02 -24.47
CA PHE A 706 8.89 3.09 -25.93
C PHE A 706 8.39 1.76 -26.52
N GLN A 707 7.39 1.84 -27.39
CA GLN A 707 6.77 0.69 -28.05
C GLN A 707 7.38 0.40 -29.43
N ASP A 708 8.12 1.35 -30.00
CA ASP A 708 8.81 1.19 -31.27
C ASP A 708 9.97 0.19 -31.15
N SER A 709 10.19 -0.62 -32.19
CA SER A 709 11.23 -1.64 -32.21
C SER A 709 12.65 -1.06 -32.10
N THR A 710 12.87 0.17 -32.57
CA THR A 710 14.18 0.86 -32.51
C THR A 710 14.58 1.21 -31.08
N PHE A 711 13.61 1.57 -30.24
CA PHE A 711 13.81 2.00 -28.86
C PHE A 711 13.25 0.99 -27.86
N HIS A 712 13.04 -0.25 -28.28
CA HIS A 712 12.49 -1.29 -27.43
C HIS A 712 13.34 -1.42 -26.15
N GLY A 713 12.68 -1.46 -25.00
CA GLY A 713 13.33 -1.51 -23.69
C GLY A 713 13.65 -0.15 -23.08
N LEU A 714 13.70 0.95 -23.86
CA LEU A 714 13.90 2.30 -23.34
C LEU A 714 12.65 2.80 -22.62
N SER A 715 12.84 3.48 -21.50
CA SER A 715 11.79 4.19 -20.79
C SER A 715 12.27 5.52 -20.24
N LEU A 716 11.39 6.51 -20.26
CA LEU A 716 11.60 7.84 -19.69
C LEU A 716 10.50 8.13 -18.68
N GLY A 717 10.85 8.75 -17.57
CA GLY A 717 9.89 9.15 -16.56
C GLY A 717 10.19 10.54 -16.02
N ALA A 718 9.15 11.25 -15.62
CA ALA A 718 9.27 12.53 -14.94
C ALA A 718 8.10 12.70 -13.96
N GLY A 719 8.36 13.39 -12.85
CA GLY A 719 7.30 13.79 -11.95
C GLY A 719 7.57 15.09 -11.22
N ALA A 720 6.49 15.68 -10.72
CA ALA A 720 6.49 16.90 -9.94
C ALA A 720 5.70 16.70 -8.64
N TYR A 721 6.26 17.12 -7.51
CA TYR A 721 5.64 17.04 -6.20
C TYR A 721 5.53 18.45 -5.63
N LEU A 722 4.30 18.84 -5.28
CA LEU A 722 3.94 20.18 -4.88
C LEU A 722 3.43 20.16 -3.45
N VAL A 723 3.97 21.03 -2.61
CA VAL A 723 3.52 21.22 -1.24
C VAL A 723 3.47 22.71 -0.95
N GLY A 724 2.29 23.19 -0.54
CA GLY A 724 2.10 24.58 -0.14
C GLY A 724 2.85 24.95 1.14
N GLU A 725 2.78 26.23 1.51
CA GLU A 725 3.28 26.68 2.81
C GLU A 725 2.53 26.01 3.96
N ARG A 726 3.21 25.84 5.09
CA ARG A 726 2.71 25.09 6.24
C ARG A 726 3.06 25.78 7.54
N GLN A 727 2.13 25.81 8.49
CA GLN A 727 2.40 26.29 9.84
C GLN A 727 3.35 25.33 10.54
N GLY A 728 4.34 25.86 11.25
CA GLY A 728 5.29 25.02 11.96
C GLY A 728 4.79 24.51 13.31
N ASN A 729 3.77 25.15 13.89
CA ASN A 729 3.12 24.74 15.13
C ASN A 729 1.67 25.26 15.19
N ASN A 730 0.89 24.77 16.16
CA ASN A 730 -0.52 25.17 16.36
C ASN A 730 -0.68 26.63 16.84
N ARG A 731 0.39 27.28 17.30
CA ARG A 731 0.40 28.72 17.60
C ARG A 731 0.49 29.60 16.34
N ASN A 732 0.79 28.98 15.18
CA ASN A 732 0.92 29.62 13.87
C ASN A 732 1.91 30.81 13.86
N ASN A 733 2.97 30.73 14.66
CA ASN A 733 3.93 31.83 14.83
C ASN A 733 5.17 31.74 13.89
N TRP A 734 5.31 30.65 13.14
CA TRP A 734 6.31 30.50 12.09
C TRP A 734 5.82 29.52 11.01
N GLN A 735 6.41 29.62 9.81
CA GLN A 735 5.96 28.86 8.64
C GLN A 735 7.13 28.24 7.87
N MET A 736 6.89 27.04 7.34
CA MET A 736 7.75 26.43 6.32
C MET A 736 7.33 26.92 4.93
N PRO A 737 8.28 27.29 4.07
CA PRO A 737 7.97 27.70 2.70
C PRO A 737 7.44 26.52 1.88
N GLY A 738 6.52 26.80 0.96
CA GLY A 738 6.10 25.83 -0.05
C GLY A 738 7.22 25.52 -1.05
N TYR A 739 7.10 24.37 -1.72
CA TYR A 739 8.09 23.93 -2.71
C TYR A 739 7.44 23.14 -3.86
N VAL A 740 8.18 23.09 -4.97
CA VAL A 740 7.96 22.16 -6.08
C VAL A 740 9.26 21.39 -6.28
N ARG A 741 9.17 20.06 -6.22
CA ARG A 741 10.28 19.14 -6.47
C ARG A 741 10.02 18.43 -7.79
N VAL A 742 11.03 18.36 -8.66
CA VAL A 742 10.95 17.61 -9.92
C VAL A 742 11.88 16.41 -9.84
N ASP A 743 11.39 15.24 -10.22
CA ASP A 743 12.15 13.99 -10.31
C ASP A 743 12.14 13.48 -11.75
N ALA A 744 13.16 12.74 -12.15
CA ALA A 744 13.28 12.15 -13.48
C ALA A 744 13.80 10.70 -13.42
N LEU A 745 13.46 9.92 -14.44
CA LEU A 745 13.89 8.54 -14.67
C LEU A 745 14.34 8.35 -16.12
N LEU A 746 15.44 7.62 -16.27
CA LEU A 746 15.86 6.98 -17.51
C LEU A 746 16.08 5.49 -17.23
N GLY A 747 15.41 4.61 -17.95
CA GLY A 747 15.57 3.16 -17.79
C GLY A 747 15.74 2.45 -19.13
N TYR A 748 16.50 1.36 -19.15
CA TYR A 748 16.67 0.51 -20.32
C TYR A 748 16.63 -0.97 -19.89
N SER A 749 15.72 -1.74 -20.49
CA SER A 749 15.59 -3.18 -20.26
C SER A 749 15.96 -3.98 -21.49
N TRP A 750 16.67 -5.09 -21.30
CA TRP A 750 17.03 -6.03 -22.37
C TRP A 750 17.08 -7.46 -21.85
N GLU A 751 16.99 -8.43 -22.75
CA GLU A 751 17.03 -9.85 -22.40
C GLU A 751 18.45 -10.42 -22.59
N ILE A 752 18.90 -11.21 -21.63
CA ILE A 752 20.11 -12.05 -21.72
C ILE A 752 19.68 -13.50 -21.43
N GLY A 753 19.56 -14.31 -22.49
CA GLY A 753 19.08 -15.68 -22.37
C GLY A 753 17.62 -15.73 -21.92
N LYS A 754 17.37 -16.21 -20.70
CA LYS A 754 16.03 -16.22 -20.07
C LYS A 754 15.82 -15.07 -19.07
N SER A 755 16.85 -14.26 -18.85
CA SER A 755 16.82 -13.24 -17.81
C SER A 755 16.63 -11.86 -18.41
N LYS A 756 15.75 -11.08 -17.79
CA LYS A 756 15.56 -9.67 -18.07
C LYS A 756 16.54 -8.85 -17.22
N VAL A 757 17.34 -8.03 -17.87
CA VAL A 757 18.21 -7.06 -17.22
C VAL A 757 17.61 -5.67 -17.40
N THR A 758 17.55 -4.89 -16.32
CA THR A 758 17.11 -3.50 -16.34
C THR A 758 18.17 -2.63 -15.70
N ALA A 759 18.70 -1.66 -16.46
CA ALA A 759 19.52 -0.58 -15.93
C ALA A 759 18.66 0.68 -15.80
N GLN A 760 18.77 1.39 -14.68
CA GLN A 760 17.95 2.56 -14.40
C GLN A 760 18.76 3.67 -13.73
N LEU A 761 18.45 4.91 -14.05
CA LEU A 761 18.95 6.11 -13.39
C LEU A 761 17.77 6.99 -12.98
N ASN A 762 17.66 7.27 -11.70
CA ASN A 762 16.72 8.23 -11.14
C ASN A 762 17.48 9.47 -10.66
N VAL A 763 16.94 10.65 -10.98
CA VAL A 763 17.40 11.93 -10.46
C VAL A 763 16.28 12.54 -9.64
N ASN A 764 16.50 12.64 -8.34
CA ASN A 764 15.57 13.24 -7.40
C ASN A 764 15.91 14.71 -7.19
N ASN A 765 14.89 15.56 -7.07
CA ASN A 765 15.06 16.99 -6.88
C ASN A 765 15.98 17.62 -7.96
N LEU A 766 15.66 17.35 -9.22
CA LEU A 766 16.42 17.76 -10.41
C LEU A 766 16.74 19.27 -10.45
N LEU A 767 15.82 20.10 -9.92
CA LEU A 767 15.96 21.56 -9.85
C LEU A 767 16.72 22.04 -8.61
N ASP A 768 17.22 21.14 -7.77
CA ASP A 768 18.02 21.41 -6.58
C ASP A 768 17.34 22.40 -5.60
N LYS A 769 16.03 22.23 -5.42
CA LYS A 769 15.23 23.10 -4.57
C LYS A 769 15.50 22.78 -3.10
N THR A 770 15.76 23.81 -2.28
CA THR A 770 15.78 23.67 -0.82
C THR A 770 14.37 23.34 -0.31
N ILE A 771 14.25 22.21 0.39
CA ILE A 771 12.99 21.66 0.90
C ILE A 771 13.06 21.56 2.42
N TYR A 772 11.96 21.90 3.09
CA TYR A 772 11.74 21.62 4.51
C TYR A 772 10.54 20.68 4.61
N GLU A 773 10.75 19.41 4.93
CA GLU A 773 9.75 18.34 4.82
C GLU A 773 8.69 18.43 5.92
N THR A 774 9.09 18.68 7.16
CA THR A 774 8.20 18.77 8.31
C THR A 774 8.76 19.64 9.43
N SER A 775 7.89 20.03 10.36
CA SER A 775 8.26 20.64 11.64
C SER A 775 8.69 19.56 12.64
N ALA A 776 9.41 19.88 13.70
CA ALA A 776 9.87 18.91 14.70
C ALA A 776 10.00 19.52 16.11
N PHE A 777 10.00 18.67 17.15
CA PHE A 777 10.20 19.03 18.56
C PHE A 777 9.40 20.26 19.00
N ASN A 778 8.07 20.12 19.13
CA ASN A 778 7.15 21.22 19.50
C ASN A 778 7.18 22.44 18.55
N GLY A 779 7.71 22.25 17.35
CA GLY A 779 7.89 23.28 16.34
C GLY A 779 9.05 24.22 16.60
N TYR A 780 10.12 23.76 17.26
CA TYR A 780 11.38 24.51 17.36
C TYR A 780 12.38 24.13 16.28
N LEU A 781 12.19 22.97 15.65
CA LEU A 781 13.06 22.46 14.61
C LEU A 781 12.27 22.18 13.33
N THR A 782 12.98 21.98 12.22
CA THR A 782 12.43 21.51 10.94
C THR A 782 13.38 20.52 10.28
N GLN A 783 12.83 19.55 9.55
CA GLN A 783 13.61 18.52 8.86
C GLN A 783 13.84 18.94 7.40
N PRO A 784 15.10 19.13 6.94
CA PRO A 784 15.38 19.42 5.54
C PRO A 784 15.15 18.18 4.66
N GLY A 785 14.72 18.43 3.42
CA GLY A 785 14.71 17.41 2.36
C GLY A 785 16.07 17.34 1.67
N ALA A 786 16.39 16.18 1.10
CA ALA A 786 17.63 15.99 0.36
C ALA A 786 17.71 16.98 -0.83
N PRO A 787 18.90 17.55 -1.11
CA PRO A 787 19.12 18.30 -2.34
C PRO A 787 19.10 17.33 -3.53
N ARG A 788 19.46 17.83 -4.71
CA ARG A 788 19.55 16.98 -5.90
C ARG A 788 20.44 15.75 -5.64
N ASN A 789 19.90 14.57 -5.90
CA ASN A 789 20.60 13.30 -5.73
C ASN A 789 20.31 12.33 -6.86
N PHE A 790 21.23 11.41 -7.07
CA PHE A 790 21.24 10.43 -8.15
C PHE A 790 21.19 9.03 -7.57
N MET A 791 20.42 8.16 -8.21
CA MET A 791 20.34 6.73 -7.91
C MET A 791 20.44 5.94 -9.20
N GLY A 792 21.50 5.17 -9.37
CA GLY A 792 21.63 4.17 -10.41
C GLY A 792 21.24 2.79 -9.88
N SER A 793 20.67 1.95 -10.73
CA SER A 793 20.44 0.54 -10.40
C SER A 793 20.63 -0.39 -11.60
N ILE A 794 21.00 -1.63 -11.29
CA ILE A 794 21.01 -2.75 -12.22
C ILE A 794 20.23 -3.88 -11.56
N ARG A 795 19.17 -4.33 -12.22
CA ARG A 795 18.32 -5.44 -11.79
C ARG A 795 18.35 -6.56 -12.79
N LEU A 796 18.58 -7.78 -12.32
CA LEU A 796 18.47 -9.03 -13.06
C LEU A 796 17.23 -9.77 -12.55
N GLU A 797 16.33 -10.16 -13.45
CA GLU A 797 15.11 -10.93 -13.17
C GLU A 797 15.13 -12.21 -14.03
N PHE A 798 14.94 -13.39 -13.45
CA PHE A 798 14.85 -14.69 -14.12
C PHE A 798 13.47 -15.31 -13.89
#